data_AF-A0A4D9DEK1-F1
#
_entry.id   AF-A0A4D9DEK1-F1
#
_cell.length_a   1.000
_cell.length_b   1.000
_cell.length_c   1.000
_cell.angle_alpha   90.00
_cell.angle_beta   90.00
_cell.angle_gamma   90.00
#
_symmetry.space_group_name_H-M   'P 1'
#
loop_
_entity.id
_entity.type
_entity.pdbx_description
1 polymer ?
#
loop_
_entity_poly.entity_id
_entity_poly.type
_entity_poly.pdbx_seq_one_letter_code
_entity_poly.pdbx_strand_id
1 'polypeptide(L)'
;MYLARLRACPELLSTDTLQRVLRILGSCQEDTGTLRACISHALDQFVQEPRCVQENARLLIRWGGGELEFVSGQGQCEISVLLADGEPQYHITELGGDRPVTWSHANPEPLSVTDLAKVWDRLGRWGALGEELSGCFGEAISQFSREPPCVQGNARLRLCWDGGSLEFVSGKGQYEISVSYQEGNPRYRFHVETLPGHLYVARLRSRKNPLSAESLFKFHTELGLSRGDTAALRACLYTAWERFSQEPRCVQENARLLIRWDGGELEFIAGQGQCEICVSCSTGEPQYHITEKTWDVFVAWTNSHPEPLSINNLERVRDRLGRWGALGEELSGCFGEAISQFSREPPCVQGNARVRLCWDGGSLEFLSGKGQYEISVSYQEGNPRYHFHVETLPGHLYVARLRSRRDPLTADSLVKFYTELGLCRGDTAVLRACFNRAWEGFGREPRCVQENARLLIRWDGGELEFIAGQGQCEICVSCSAGKPQYHITKKNWDMFVSWTNSHPEPLSINNLERVKTRLGRWGALGEKLSGCFGEAISQFSREPPCVQGNARLRLSWDSGSLEFVSGKGQYEISVSYQEGNPRYHFHVETLPGHLYVARLRSHRDPLSADTLLRFHTDLGLCRGDTAALRTLLQKAWQGFHQEPRCVQGNARLLIRRDGQDLEFVSGQGQCEISVLLADGEPQYHITELGGDRPETWSHASPEPLSVTDLERVRDRLGRWGALGEELSGCFGEAISQFSREPPCVQGNARMGIQWGRGRLEFLSGEGQCEISVRYRNRRAQYEENTRLLIQWGRRKLEFLSGEGEFELSVYYRDGNPQYEIGELPVHKYLARLHARPDLPSANTLQRVREKLGSCKEDRDDLRACFHHAWEGFCWEPPFVQENARLLIRWGGEKLEFVSGWGENLITMCKGGEGRIQYMVQVSGWWPRIPRLLP
;
A
#
# COMPACT_ATOMS: atom_id res chain seq x y z
N MET A 1 63.35 52.18 -103.13
CA MET A 1 64.72 52.45 -102.65
C MET A 1 64.83 52.49 -101.12
N TYR A 2 63.98 53.23 -100.40
CA TYR A 2 64.01 53.31 -98.92
C TYR A 2 63.83 51.95 -98.21
N LEU A 3 62.85 51.13 -98.65
CA LEU A 3 62.64 49.78 -98.09
C LEU A 3 63.84 48.84 -98.29
N ALA A 4 64.55 48.95 -99.41
CA ALA A 4 65.75 48.17 -99.65
C ALA A 4 66.89 48.57 -98.69
N ARG A 5 66.97 49.84 -98.29
CA ARG A 5 67.92 50.33 -97.30
C ARG A 5 67.59 49.83 -95.89
N LEU A 6 66.33 49.85 -95.49
CA LEU A 6 65.89 49.30 -94.20
C LEU A 6 66.16 47.80 -94.07
N ARG A 7 66.01 47.03 -95.17
CA ARG A 7 66.36 45.60 -95.19
C ARG A 7 67.86 45.33 -95.07
N ALA A 8 68.70 46.23 -95.60
CA ALA A 8 70.15 46.06 -95.57
C ALA A 8 70.77 46.49 -94.22
N CYS A 9 70.15 47.42 -93.50
CA CYS A 9 70.60 47.91 -92.20
C CYS A 9 69.37 48.15 -91.31
N PRO A 10 69.06 47.24 -90.36
CA PRO A 10 67.97 47.41 -89.40
C PRO A 10 68.11 48.74 -88.65
N GLU A 11 66.99 49.48 -88.52
CA GLU A 11 66.97 50.71 -87.73
C GLU A 11 66.72 50.41 -86.25
N LEU A 12 67.16 51.33 -85.38
CA LEU A 12 66.90 51.24 -83.95
C LEU A 12 65.38 51.25 -83.70
N LEU A 13 64.87 50.23 -83.04
CA LEU A 13 63.46 50.13 -82.69
C LEU A 13 63.11 51.21 -81.66
N SER A 14 62.26 52.15 -82.06
CA SER A 14 61.66 53.14 -81.15
C SER A 14 60.30 53.57 -81.72
N THR A 15 59.43 54.10 -80.86
CA THR A 15 58.15 54.68 -81.27
C THR A 15 58.33 55.75 -82.35
N ASP A 16 59.34 56.61 -82.19
CA ASP A 16 59.66 57.66 -83.16
C ASP A 16 60.14 57.07 -84.50
N THR A 17 60.93 55.99 -84.46
CA THR A 17 61.39 55.27 -85.66
C THR A 17 60.19 54.70 -86.43
N LEU A 18 59.27 53.98 -85.75
CA LEU A 18 58.10 53.39 -86.40
C LEU A 18 57.15 54.46 -86.95
N GLN A 19 56.90 55.54 -86.20
CA GLN A 19 56.11 56.68 -86.68
C GLN A 19 56.75 57.39 -87.87
N ARG A 20 58.08 57.50 -87.89
CA ARG A 20 58.83 58.07 -89.02
C ARG A 20 58.69 57.18 -90.25
N VAL A 21 58.84 55.87 -90.10
CA VAL A 21 58.64 54.92 -91.20
C VAL A 21 57.20 54.97 -91.73
N LEU A 22 56.19 55.05 -90.86
CA LEU A 22 54.79 55.24 -91.27
C LEU A 22 54.57 56.52 -92.07
N ARG A 23 55.13 57.65 -91.63
CA ARG A 23 55.06 58.93 -92.37
C ARG A 23 55.69 58.82 -93.75
N ILE A 24 56.86 58.18 -93.86
CA ILE A 24 57.55 57.99 -95.14
C ILE A 24 56.71 57.11 -96.07
N LEU A 25 56.19 55.99 -95.57
CA LEU A 25 55.30 55.11 -96.34
C LEU A 25 54.00 55.79 -96.75
N GLY A 26 53.48 56.71 -95.94
CA GLY A 26 52.32 57.55 -96.25
C GLY A 26 52.49 58.43 -97.50
N SER A 27 53.74 58.82 -97.81
CA SER A 27 54.07 59.70 -98.94
C SER A 27 54.39 58.98 -100.25
N CYS A 28 54.47 57.64 -100.26
CA CYS A 28 54.76 56.84 -101.44
C CYS A 28 53.49 56.57 -102.28
N GLN A 29 53.61 56.62 -103.61
CA GLN A 29 52.51 56.30 -104.55
C GLN A 29 52.34 54.78 -104.83
N GLU A 30 53.29 53.94 -104.40
CA GLU A 30 53.20 52.47 -104.55
C GLU A 30 52.27 51.83 -103.50
N ASP A 31 51.66 50.69 -103.87
CA ASP A 31 50.76 49.91 -103.01
C ASP A 31 51.51 49.31 -101.81
N THR A 32 51.62 50.12 -100.75
CA THR A 32 52.24 49.79 -99.47
C THR A 32 51.20 49.54 -98.38
N GLY A 33 49.92 49.37 -98.74
CA GLY A 33 48.80 49.31 -97.81
C GLY A 33 48.96 48.26 -96.72
N THR A 34 49.39 47.05 -97.11
CA THR A 34 49.61 45.93 -96.18
C THR A 34 50.76 46.17 -95.21
N LEU A 35 51.89 46.70 -95.67
CA LEU A 35 53.01 47.07 -94.81
C LEU A 35 52.64 48.18 -93.83
N ARG A 36 51.90 49.19 -94.30
CA ARG A 36 51.44 50.30 -93.46
C ARG A 36 50.51 49.81 -92.35
N ALA A 37 49.59 48.90 -92.67
CA ALA A 37 48.72 48.27 -91.69
C ALA A 37 49.54 47.49 -90.64
N CYS A 38 50.52 46.69 -91.07
CA CYS A 38 51.40 45.96 -90.13
C CYS A 38 52.23 46.90 -89.24
N ILE A 39 52.81 47.97 -89.77
CA ILE A 39 53.60 48.91 -88.94
C ILE A 39 52.69 49.73 -88.01
N SER A 40 51.49 50.12 -88.45
CA SER A 40 50.53 50.82 -87.58
C SER A 40 50.11 49.93 -86.42
N HIS A 41 49.75 48.68 -86.73
CA HIS A 41 49.39 47.70 -85.72
C HIS A 41 50.57 47.40 -84.79
N ALA A 42 51.78 47.23 -85.33
CA ALA A 42 52.99 47.05 -84.55
C ALA A 42 53.24 48.23 -83.61
N LEU A 43 53.08 49.46 -84.08
CA LEU A 43 53.25 50.66 -83.27
C LEU A 43 52.21 50.74 -82.14
N ASP A 44 50.94 50.50 -82.47
CA ASP A 44 49.84 50.58 -81.51
C ASP A 44 50.02 49.56 -80.38
N GLN A 45 50.47 48.34 -80.71
CA GLN A 45 50.76 47.29 -79.73
C GLN A 45 52.08 47.55 -78.99
N PHE A 46 53.16 47.93 -79.70
CA PHE A 46 54.48 48.14 -79.13
C PHE A 46 54.51 49.25 -78.06
N VAL A 47 53.71 50.31 -78.22
CA VAL A 47 53.58 51.37 -77.20
C VAL A 47 52.93 50.87 -75.91
N GLN A 48 52.11 49.81 -75.98
CA GLN A 48 51.50 49.18 -74.82
C GLN A 48 52.43 48.17 -74.13
N GLU A 49 53.54 47.77 -74.77
CA GLU A 49 54.49 46.84 -74.18
C GLU A 49 55.27 47.49 -73.03
N PRO A 50 55.70 46.72 -72.01
CA PRO A 50 56.53 47.24 -70.94
C PRO A 50 57.85 47.80 -71.47
N ARG A 51 58.41 48.79 -70.76
CA ARG A 51 59.72 49.37 -71.12
C ARG A 51 60.82 48.33 -71.26
N CYS A 52 60.84 47.27 -70.44
CA CYS A 52 61.85 46.22 -70.55
C CYS A 52 61.78 45.46 -71.89
N VAL A 53 60.58 45.24 -72.42
CA VAL A 53 60.37 44.66 -73.76
C VAL A 53 60.76 45.70 -74.81
N GLN A 54 60.28 46.94 -74.69
CA GLN A 54 60.59 47.99 -75.67
C GLN A 54 62.09 48.26 -75.80
N GLU A 55 62.82 48.28 -74.69
CA GLU A 55 64.25 48.60 -74.64
C GLU A 55 65.13 47.45 -75.14
N ASN A 56 64.63 46.21 -75.21
CA ASN A 56 65.40 45.01 -75.58
C ASN A 56 64.73 44.13 -76.67
N ALA A 57 63.81 44.71 -77.44
CA ALA A 57 63.03 43.99 -78.44
C ALA A 57 63.70 43.93 -79.83
N ARG A 58 63.48 42.82 -80.51
CA ARG A 58 63.72 42.61 -81.94
C ARG A 58 62.36 42.49 -82.63
N LEU A 59 61.89 43.57 -83.25
CA LEU A 59 60.62 43.61 -83.97
C LEU A 59 60.81 43.21 -85.44
N LEU A 60 60.24 42.05 -85.80
CA LEU A 60 60.16 41.51 -87.15
C LEU A 60 58.76 41.77 -87.73
N ILE A 61 58.69 42.50 -88.84
CA ILE A 61 57.43 42.76 -89.55
C ILE A 61 57.45 42.01 -90.88
N ARG A 62 56.55 41.05 -91.03
CA ARG A 62 56.34 40.23 -92.23
C ARG A 62 55.03 40.61 -92.90
N TRP A 63 55.12 41.11 -94.13
CA TRP A 63 53.97 41.33 -95.01
C TRP A 63 54.27 40.60 -96.32
N GLY A 64 53.27 40.12 -97.06
CA GLY A 64 53.46 39.19 -98.21
C GLY A 64 54.48 39.56 -99.31
N GLY A 65 55.09 40.76 -99.26
CA GLY A 65 56.21 41.21 -100.12
C GLY A 65 57.59 41.31 -99.45
N GLY A 66 57.77 40.86 -98.20
CA GLY A 66 59.05 40.63 -97.52
C GLY A 66 59.06 40.94 -96.03
N GLU A 67 60.26 41.14 -95.46
CA GLU A 67 60.49 41.31 -94.02
C GLU A 67 61.20 42.64 -93.72
N LEU A 68 60.89 43.25 -92.56
CA LEU A 68 61.61 44.35 -91.95
C LEU A 68 61.97 43.96 -90.53
N GLU A 69 63.17 44.35 -90.12
CA GLU A 69 63.66 44.13 -88.77
C GLU A 69 64.00 45.47 -88.13
N PHE A 70 63.59 45.63 -86.88
CA PHE A 70 63.96 46.74 -86.01
C PHE A 70 64.49 46.16 -84.70
N VAL A 71 65.57 46.70 -84.16
CA VAL A 71 66.18 46.18 -82.93
C VAL A 71 66.38 47.30 -81.93
N SER A 72 65.96 47.09 -80.68
CA SER A 72 66.32 47.88 -79.52
C SER A 72 67.17 47.02 -78.57
N GLY A 73 68.20 47.62 -77.98
CA GLY A 73 69.07 46.93 -77.03
C GLY A 73 69.78 45.72 -77.63
N GLN A 74 69.72 44.58 -76.94
CA GLN A 74 70.32 43.31 -77.36
C GLN A 74 69.36 42.44 -78.20
N GLY A 75 68.09 42.83 -78.35
CA GLY A 75 67.11 42.13 -79.19
C GLY A 75 66.69 40.75 -78.68
N GLN A 76 66.64 40.55 -77.37
CA GLN A 76 66.34 39.25 -76.74
C GLN A 76 64.83 38.91 -76.73
N CYS A 77 63.96 39.92 -76.86
CA CYS A 77 62.52 39.70 -77.02
C CYS A 77 62.14 39.82 -78.50
N GLU A 78 61.89 38.70 -79.19
CA GLU A 78 61.45 38.76 -80.58
C GLU A 78 59.96 39.09 -80.65
N ILE A 79 59.62 40.21 -81.27
CA ILE A 79 58.25 40.62 -81.55
C ILE A 79 58.03 40.39 -83.03
N SER A 80 57.07 39.57 -83.40
CA SER A 80 56.76 39.26 -84.79
C SER A 80 55.37 39.79 -85.15
N VAL A 81 55.30 40.66 -86.14
CA VAL A 81 54.04 41.16 -86.72
C VAL A 81 53.88 40.58 -88.11
N LEU A 82 52.97 39.63 -88.26
CA LEU A 82 52.71 38.89 -89.50
C LEU A 82 51.31 39.21 -90.03
N LEU A 83 51.19 39.42 -91.32
CA LEU A 83 49.89 39.49 -91.98
C LEU A 83 49.34 38.06 -92.19
N ALA A 84 48.33 37.66 -91.43
CA ALA A 84 47.64 36.39 -91.58
C ALA A 84 46.15 36.64 -91.86
N ASP A 85 45.61 35.99 -92.89
CA ASP A 85 44.22 36.16 -93.34
C ASP A 85 43.82 37.62 -93.66
N GLY A 86 44.78 38.44 -94.09
CA GLY A 86 44.56 39.84 -94.45
C GLY A 86 44.65 40.83 -93.28
N GLU A 87 44.80 40.34 -92.05
CA GLU A 87 44.90 41.16 -90.84
C GLU A 87 46.31 41.04 -90.21
N PRO A 88 46.89 42.13 -89.67
CA PRO A 88 48.13 42.05 -88.92
C PRO A 88 47.93 41.33 -87.59
N GLN A 89 48.74 40.32 -87.32
CA GLN A 89 48.81 39.63 -86.03
C GLN A 89 50.13 39.96 -85.34
N TYR A 90 50.04 40.38 -84.07
CA TYR A 90 51.17 40.71 -83.23
C TYR A 90 51.47 39.57 -82.26
N HIS A 91 52.68 39.00 -82.36
CA HIS A 91 53.14 37.87 -81.55
C HIS A 91 54.44 38.24 -80.84
N ILE A 92 54.64 37.78 -79.62
CA ILE A 92 55.90 37.93 -78.89
C ILE A 92 56.44 36.53 -78.62
N THR A 93 57.69 36.28 -78.98
CA THR A 93 58.40 35.03 -78.76
C THR A 93 59.73 35.33 -78.08
N GLU A 94 60.02 34.73 -76.93
CA GLU A 94 61.34 34.83 -76.32
C GLU A 94 62.36 33.97 -77.10
N LEU A 95 63.47 34.57 -77.53
CA LEU A 95 64.57 33.84 -78.14
C LEU A 95 65.51 33.32 -77.03
N GLY A 96 65.24 32.09 -76.58
CA GLY A 96 66.20 31.15 -75.98
C GLY A 96 67.15 31.63 -74.88
N GLY A 97 66.89 31.18 -73.64
CA GLY A 97 67.95 30.80 -72.70
C GLY A 97 67.57 30.91 -71.23
N ASP A 98 67.99 29.90 -70.44
CA ASP A 98 67.84 29.69 -68.99
C ASP A 98 68.35 30.82 -68.06
N ARG A 99 68.08 32.09 -68.37
CA ARG A 99 68.34 33.22 -67.48
C ARG A 99 67.06 34.02 -67.30
N PRO A 100 66.49 34.07 -66.09
CA PRO A 100 65.31 34.88 -65.85
C PRO A 100 65.64 36.35 -66.15
N VAL A 101 64.80 36.99 -66.96
CA VAL A 101 64.74 38.45 -67.06
C VAL A 101 64.67 38.99 -65.64
N THR A 102 65.66 39.77 -65.23
CA THR A 102 65.65 40.41 -63.91
C THR A 102 64.66 41.57 -63.98
N TRP A 103 63.42 41.28 -63.59
CA TRP A 103 62.33 42.25 -63.45
C TRP A 103 62.62 43.17 -62.26
N SER A 104 63.55 44.12 -62.42
CA SER A 104 63.73 45.23 -61.48
C SER A 104 63.07 46.48 -62.07
N HIS A 105 61.77 46.64 -61.85
CA HIS A 105 61.12 47.91 -62.14
C HIS A 105 61.59 48.95 -61.11
N ALA A 106 62.12 50.07 -61.58
CA ALA A 106 62.46 51.22 -60.73
C ALA A 106 61.21 51.93 -60.15
N ASN A 107 60.00 51.60 -60.62
CA ASN A 107 58.73 52.17 -60.16
C ASN A 107 57.73 51.06 -59.81
N PRO A 108 57.06 51.13 -58.64
CA PRO A 108 56.03 50.15 -58.26
C PRO A 108 54.74 50.29 -59.09
N GLU A 109 54.08 49.16 -59.36
CA GLU A 109 52.78 49.09 -60.05
C GLU A 109 51.63 49.54 -59.10
N PRO A 110 50.47 50.00 -59.61
CA PRO A 110 49.32 50.30 -58.76
C PRO A 110 48.82 49.03 -58.06
N LEU A 111 48.46 49.13 -56.77
CA LEU A 111 47.97 48.01 -55.98
C LEU A 111 46.45 48.04 -55.80
N SER A 112 45.76 47.16 -56.52
CA SER A 112 44.41 46.70 -56.22
C SER A 112 44.28 45.21 -56.57
N VAL A 113 43.23 44.53 -56.11
CA VAL A 113 42.97 43.13 -56.49
C VAL A 113 42.85 43.00 -58.01
N THR A 114 42.22 43.98 -58.66
CA THR A 114 42.08 44.05 -60.11
C THR A 114 43.43 44.27 -60.81
N ASP A 115 44.30 45.11 -60.24
CA ASP A 115 45.62 45.36 -60.83
C ASP A 115 46.54 44.14 -60.68
N LEU A 116 46.48 43.44 -59.55
CA LEU A 116 47.19 42.16 -59.36
C LEU A 116 46.73 41.11 -60.38
N ALA A 117 45.42 40.97 -60.60
CA ALA A 117 44.88 40.05 -61.60
C ALA A 117 45.30 40.44 -63.02
N LYS A 118 45.27 41.73 -63.38
CA LYS A 118 45.74 42.22 -64.69
C LYS A 118 47.22 41.91 -64.92
N VAL A 119 48.07 42.13 -63.92
CA VAL A 119 49.50 41.83 -64.03
C VAL A 119 49.74 40.32 -64.11
N TRP A 120 48.99 39.53 -63.34
CA TRP A 120 49.01 38.06 -63.41
C TRP A 120 48.63 37.54 -64.80
N ASP A 121 47.51 37.99 -65.37
CA ASP A 121 47.07 37.63 -66.73
C ASP A 121 48.07 38.06 -67.80
N ARG A 122 48.64 39.27 -67.63
CA ARG A 122 49.66 39.82 -68.52
C ARG A 122 50.94 38.96 -68.52
N LEU A 123 51.44 38.58 -67.35
CA LEU A 123 52.60 37.69 -67.21
C LEU A 123 52.31 36.28 -67.72
N GLY A 124 51.08 35.78 -67.51
CA GLY A 124 50.63 34.49 -68.05
C GLY A 124 50.65 34.44 -69.58
N ARG A 125 50.17 35.52 -70.24
CA ARG A 125 50.23 35.64 -71.71
C ARG A 125 51.65 35.68 -72.27
N TRP A 126 52.62 36.14 -71.49
CA TRP A 126 54.03 36.17 -71.90
C TRP A 126 54.79 34.88 -71.60
N GLY A 127 54.17 33.89 -70.96
CA GLY A 127 54.87 32.68 -70.52
C GLY A 127 55.87 32.92 -69.37
N ALA A 128 55.91 34.13 -68.81
CA ALA A 128 56.82 34.52 -67.73
C ALA A 128 56.31 34.10 -66.33
N LEU A 129 55.13 33.49 -66.26
CA LEU A 129 54.49 33.09 -65.02
C LEU A 129 54.92 31.67 -64.59
N GLY A 130 56.14 31.56 -64.06
CA GLY A 130 56.61 30.33 -63.42
C GLY A 130 55.73 29.91 -62.22
N GLU A 131 55.81 28.64 -61.81
CA GLU A 131 55.00 28.07 -60.72
C GLU A 131 55.10 28.89 -59.43
N GLU A 132 56.30 29.33 -59.08
CA GLU A 132 56.57 30.11 -57.87
C GLU A 132 55.87 31.48 -57.86
N LEU A 133 55.98 32.19 -58.98
CA LEU A 133 55.39 33.51 -59.15
C LEU A 133 53.87 33.43 -59.27
N SER A 134 53.37 32.41 -59.99
CA SER A 134 51.94 32.11 -60.07
C SER A 134 51.36 31.84 -58.68
N GLY A 135 52.04 31.03 -57.87
CA GLY A 135 51.68 30.78 -56.47
C GLY A 135 51.67 32.05 -55.63
N CYS A 136 52.70 32.91 -55.77
CA CYS A 136 52.75 34.20 -55.06
C CYS A 136 51.61 35.14 -55.45
N PHE A 137 51.23 35.22 -56.74
CA PHE A 137 50.08 36.00 -57.17
C PHE A 137 48.77 35.43 -56.64
N GLY A 138 48.57 34.12 -56.72
CA GLY A 138 47.38 33.46 -56.19
C GLY A 138 47.19 33.75 -54.69
N GLU A 139 48.26 33.61 -53.91
CA GLU A 139 48.24 33.90 -52.48
C GLU A 139 48.05 35.40 -52.21
N ALA A 140 48.73 36.28 -52.95
CA ALA A 140 48.59 37.72 -52.80
C ALA A 140 47.17 38.20 -53.10
N ILE A 141 46.56 37.77 -54.21
CA ILE A 141 45.19 38.11 -54.59
C ILE A 141 44.20 37.60 -53.53
N SER A 142 44.36 36.34 -53.11
CA SER A 142 43.53 35.70 -52.10
C SER A 142 43.58 36.42 -50.74
N GLN A 143 44.77 36.75 -50.24
CA GLN A 143 44.94 37.36 -48.92
C GLN A 143 44.69 38.88 -48.95
N PHE A 144 45.16 39.59 -49.98
CA PHE A 144 44.99 41.04 -50.07
C PHE A 144 43.53 41.43 -50.24
N SER A 145 42.73 40.64 -50.98
CA SER A 145 41.27 40.87 -51.08
C SER A 145 40.54 40.76 -49.73
N ARG A 146 41.13 40.08 -48.74
CA ARG A 146 40.61 39.96 -47.36
C ARG A 146 41.12 41.03 -46.40
N GLU A 147 42.06 41.88 -46.83
CA GLU A 147 42.51 43.01 -46.02
C GLU A 147 41.43 44.11 -45.98
N PRO A 148 41.28 44.85 -44.87
CA PRO A 148 40.28 45.90 -44.77
C PRO A 148 40.61 47.06 -45.72
N PRO A 149 39.60 47.83 -46.18
CA PRO A 149 39.81 48.91 -47.16
C PRO A 149 40.87 49.95 -46.76
N CYS A 150 41.02 50.22 -45.46
CA CYS A 150 42.03 51.14 -44.94
C CYS A 150 43.47 50.63 -45.10
N VAL A 151 43.69 49.31 -45.12
CA VAL A 151 44.98 48.68 -45.45
C VAL A 151 45.15 48.67 -46.96
N GLN A 152 44.14 48.21 -47.71
CA GLN A 152 44.21 48.14 -49.17
C GLN A 152 44.51 49.50 -49.83
N GLY A 153 43.95 50.59 -49.29
CA GLY A 153 44.16 51.96 -49.79
C GLY A 153 45.51 52.59 -49.46
N ASN A 154 46.40 51.90 -48.72
CA ASN A 154 47.68 52.46 -48.26
C ASN A 154 48.78 51.39 -48.08
N ALA A 155 48.73 50.32 -48.87
CA ALA A 155 49.64 49.18 -48.76
C ALA A 155 50.76 49.22 -49.82
N ARG A 156 51.89 48.62 -49.48
CA ARG A 156 53.01 48.30 -50.36
C ARG A 156 53.17 46.78 -50.36
N LEU A 157 52.77 46.12 -51.44
CA LEU A 157 52.85 44.67 -51.58
C LEU A 157 54.07 44.28 -52.42
N ARG A 158 54.95 43.45 -51.88
CA ARG A 158 56.11 42.88 -52.55
C ARG A 158 55.91 41.38 -52.78
N LEU A 159 55.99 40.91 -54.01
CA LEU A 159 56.06 39.49 -54.34
C LEU A 159 57.54 39.12 -54.51
N CYS A 160 58.03 38.11 -53.81
CA CYS A 160 59.41 37.64 -53.89
C CYS A 160 59.43 36.16 -54.29
N TRP A 161 60.26 35.81 -55.27
CA TRP A 161 60.52 34.43 -55.70
C TRP A 161 62.00 34.30 -56.08
N ASP A 162 62.49 33.10 -56.39
CA ASP A 162 63.93 32.87 -56.58
C ASP A 162 64.50 33.64 -57.80
N GLY A 163 63.64 33.97 -58.76
CA GLY A 163 63.99 34.75 -59.95
C GLY A 163 63.86 36.27 -59.83
N GLY A 164 63.36 36.81 -58.71
CA GLY A 164 63.24 38.27 -58.53
C GLY A 164 62.17 38.73 -57.54
N SER A 165 61.83 40.03 -57.61
CA SER A 165 60.75 40.61 -56.82
C SER A 165 59.93 41.63 -57.60
N LEU A 166 58.61 41.64 -57.40
CA LEU A 166 57.67 42.62 -57.94
C LEU A 166 57.09 43.44 -56.81
N GLU A 167 56.83 44.72 -57.07
CA GLU A 167 56.32 45.62 -56.06
C GLU A 167 55.12 46.40 -56.56
N PHE A 168 54.09 46.47 -55.71
CA PHE A 168 52.83 47.15 -55.95
C PHE A 168 52.58 48.14 -54.81
N VAL A 169 52.10 49.34 -55.10
CA VAL A 169 51.81 50.37 -54.10
C VAL A 169 50.41 50.95 -54.30
N SER A 170 49.70 51.12 -53.18
CA SER A 170 48.45 51.87 -53.05
C SER A 170 48.65 52.99 -52.03
N GLY A 171 48.12 54.17 -52.31
CA GLY A 171 48.25 55.34 -51.45
C GLY A 171 49.72 55.71 -51.18
N LYS A 172 50.08 55.82 -49.90
CA LYS A 172 51.46 56.15 -49.45
C LYS A 172 52.32 54.91 -49.19
N GLY A 173 51.77 53.70 -49.33
CA GLY A 173 52.49 52.46 -49.08
C GLY A 173 52.98 52.27 -47.64
N GLN A 174 52.24 52.79 -46.65
CA GLN A 174 52.64 52.70 -45.23
C GLN A 174 52.58 51.29 -44.66
N TYR A 175 51.78 50.41 -45.24
CA TYR A 175 51.63 49.02 -44.79
C TYR A 175 52.40 48.10 -45.73
N GLU A 176 53.58 47.63 -45.30
CA GLU A 176 54.38 46.70 -46.10
C GLU A 176 53.81 45.28 -45.97
N ILE A 177 53.58 44.66 -47.12
CA ILE A 177 53.08 43.31 -47.27
C ILE A 177 54.07 42.61 -48.17
N SER A 178 54.51 41.42 -47.81
CA SER A 178 55.40 40.63 -48.66
C SER A 178 54.85 39.23 -48.83
N VAL A 179 54.74 38.74 -50.06
CA VAL A 179 54.45 37.34 -50.37
C VAL A 179 55.72 36.73 -50.94
N SER A 180 56.32 35.81 -50.22
CA SER A 180 57.57 35.17 -50.64
C SER A 180 57.37 33.69 -50.89
N TYR A 181 57.83 33.16 -52.02
CA TYR A 181 57.89 31.73 -52.24
C TYR A 181 59.01 31.12 -51.38
N GLN A 182 58.68 30.21 -50.48
CA GLN A 182 59.64 29.54 -49.58
C GLN A 182 59.24 28.09 -49.42
N GLU A 183 60.20 27.16 -49.55
CA GLU A 183 59.98 25.71 -49.30
C GLU A 183 58.81 25.14 -50.13
N GLY A 184 58.72 25.55 -51.40
CA GLY A 184 57.68 25.07 -52.33
C GLY A 184 56.28 25.67 -52.09
N ASN A 185 56.14 26.72 -51.27
CA ASN A 185 54.85 27.36 -51.02
C ASN A 185 54.95 28.91 -50.91
N PRO A 186 53.98 29.66 -51.42
CA PRO A 186 53.91 31.11 -51.21
C PRO A 186 53.55 31.43 -49.75
N ARG A 187 54.31 32.31 -49.10
CA ARG A 187 54.08 32.76 -47.72
C ARG A 187 53.74 34.25 -47.68
N TYR A 188 52.53 34.58 -47.27
CA TYR A 188 52.08 35.95 -47.04
C TYR A 188 52.53 36.46 -45.67
N ARG A 189 53.26 37.58 -45.64
CA ARG A 189 53.71 38.27 -44.43
C ARG A 189 53.27 39.73 -44.46
N PHE A 190 52.79 40.22 -43.32
CA PHE A 190 52.41 41.60 -43.14
C PHE A 190 53.40 42.25 -42.18
N HIS A 191 54.18 43.21 -42.68
CA HIS A 191 55.25 43.88 -41.95
C HIS A 191 54.82 45.29 -41.56
N VAL A 192 54.66 45.50 -40.25
CA VAL A 192 54.48 46.83 -39.67
C VAL A 192 55.18 46.85 -38.31
N GLU A 193 56.04 47.84 -38.08
CA GLU A 193 56.81 47.96 -36.84
C GLU A 193 55.91 48.08 -35.60
N THR A 194 54.77 48.79 -35.71
CA THR A 194 53.74 48.86 -34.67
C THR A 194 52.35 48.99 -35.31
N LEU A 195 51.52 47.95 -35.25
CA LEU A 195 50.13 48.06 -35.69
C LEU A 195 49.31 48.91 -34.71
N PRO A 196 48.60 49.95 -35.16
CA PRO A 196 47.55 50.55 -34.36
C PRO A 196 46.47 49.52 -34.00
N GLY A 197 46.01 49.51 -32.76
CA GLY A 197 45.05 48.50 -32.27
C GLY A 197 43.75 48.44 -33.08
N HIS A 198 43.23 49.60 -33.52
CA HIS A 198 42.03 49.64 -34.37
C HIS A 198 42.23 48.97 -35.75
N LEU A 199 43.44 49.04 -36.31
CA LEU A 199 43.78 48.40 -37.58
C LEU A 199 43.88 46.88 -37.39
N TYR A 200 44.46 46.44 -36.27
CA TYR A 200 44.56 45.03 -35.95
C TYR A 200 43.17 44.40 -35.78
N VAL A 201 42.28 45.08 -35.05
CA VAL A 201 40.88 44.68 -34.90
C VAL A 201 40.14 44.64 -36.25
N ALA A 202 40.35 45.63 -37.12
CA ALA A 202 39.73 45.65 -38.44
C ALA A 202 40.16 44.45 -39.31
N ARG A 203 41.44 44.06 -39.23
CA ARG A 203 41.97 42.87 -39.92
C ARG A 203 41.42 41.57 -39.35
N LEU A 204 41.25 41.49 -38.03
CA LEU A 204 40.61 40.33 -37.40
C LEU A 204 39.16 40.18 -37.86
N ARG A 205 38.41 41.28 -38.01
CA ARG A 205 37.03 41.25 -38.49
C ARG A 205 36.88 40.82 -39.95
N SER A 206 37.82 41.22 -40.81
CA SER A 206 37.73 40.92 -42.23
C SER A 206 38.10 39.48 -42.57
N ARG A 207 38.74 38.77 -41.63
CA ARG A 207 39.21 37.39 -41.79
C ARG A 207 38.27 36.42 -41.10
N LYS A 208 37.95 35.31 -41.78
CA LYS A 208 37.37 34.13 -41.11
C LYS A 208 38.47 33.47 -40.31
N ASN A 209 38.54 33.78 -39.01
CA ASN A 209 39.58 33.24 -38.14
C ASN A 209 39.21 31.81 -37.73
N PRO A 210 40.13 30.84 -37.89
CA PRO A 210 39.90 29.50 -37.33
C PRO A 210 39.81 29.62 -35.81
N LEU A 211 38.87 28.88 -35.22
CA LEU A 211 38.74 28.77 -33.78
C LEU A 211 39.61 27.63 -33.25
N SER A 212 40.64 27.97 -32.48
CA SER A 212 41.43 27.04 -31.67
C SER A 212 41.98 27.74 -30.45
N ALA A 213 42.29 27.01 -29.37
CA ALA A 213 42.92 27.59 -28.19
C ALA A 213 44.22 28.34 -28.55
N GLU A 214 45.04 27.77 -29.44
CA GLU A 214 46.27 28.39 -29.92
C GLU A 214 46.01 29.70 -30.69
N SER A 215 45.01 29.72 -31.57
CA SER A 215 44.63 30.93 -32.31
C SER A 215 44.18 32.05 -31.37
N LEU A 216 43.32 31.75 -30.38
CA LEU A 216 42.84 32.73 -29.41
C LEU A 216 43.99 33.29 -28.55
N PHE A 217 44.89 32.43 -28.09
CA PHE A 217 46.07 32.85 -27.33
C PHE A 217 47.02 33.72 -28.17
N LYS A 218 47.23 33.35 -29.43
CA LYS A 218 48.01 34.14 -30.39
C LYS A 218 47.40 35.53 -30.57
N PHE A 219 46.10 35.62 -30.82
CA PHE A 219 45.41 36.90 -30.99
C PHE A 219 45.43 37.75 -29.71
N HIS A 220 45.26 37.13 -28.54
CA HIS A 220 45.42 37.81 -27.25
C HIS A 220 46.84 38.41 -27.08
N THR A 221 47.87 37.65 -27.42
CA THR A 221 49.28 38.05 -27.29
C THR A 221 49.63 39.18 -28.27
N GLU A 222 49.24 39.03 -29.54
CA GLU A 222 49.45 40.04 -30.57
C GLU A 222 48.70 41.36 -30.27
N LEU A 223 47.46 41.27 -29.77
CA LEU A 223 46.71 42.46 -29.34
C LEU A 223 47.40 43.18 -28.17
N GLY A 224 48.05 42.44 -27.28
CA GLY A 224 48.85 42.99 -26.17
C GLY A 224 50.09 43.78 -26.61
N LEU A 225 50.58 43.57 -27.84
CA LEU A 225 51.68 44.32 -28.45
C LEU A 225 51.20 45.55 -29.24
N SER A 226 49.89 45.67 -29.50
CA SER A 226 49.31 46.78 -30.26
C SER A 226 49.10 48.04 -29.38
N ARG A 227 49.25 49.23 -29.97
CA ARG A 227 48.96 50.51 -29.29
C ARG A 227 47.49 50.90 -29.50
N GLY A 228 46.72 51.08 -28.42
CA GLY A 228 45.34 51.57 -28.47
C GLY A 228 44.48 51.11 -27.28
N ASP A 229 43.24 51.58 -27.24
CA ASP A 229 42.25 51.16 -26.24
C ASP A 229 41.60 49.83 -26.63
N THR A 230 42.32 48.73 -26.38
CA THR A 230 41.89 47.35 -26.70
C THR A 230 41.72 46.50 -25.44
N ALA A 231 41.70 47.11 -24.25
CA ALA A 231 41.70 46.41 -22.97
C ALA A 231 40.48 45.48 -22.80
N ALA A 232 39.29 45.96 -23.15
CA ALA A 232 38.06 45.16 -23.09
C ALA A 232 38.11 43.94 -24.02
N LEU A 233 38.55 44.12 -25.26
CA LEU A 233 38.72 43.02 -26.23
C LEU A 233 39.78 42.02 -25.75
N ARG A 234 40.89 42.51 -25.19
CA ARG A 234 41.94 41.66 -24.64
C ARG A 234 41.43 40.79 -23.49
N ALA A 235 40.65 41.38 -22.57
CA ALA A 235 40.01 40.64 -21.50
C ALA A 235 39.06 39.55 -22.05
N CYS A 236 38.22 39.89 -23.05
CA CYS A 236 37.37 38.91 -23.70
C CYS A 236 38.16 37.77 -24.37
N LEU A 237 39.23 38.08 -25.10
CA LEU A 237 40.07 37.06 -25.76
C LEU A 237 40.75 36.15 -24.74
N TYR A 238 41.23 36.70 -23.62
CA TYR A 238 41.80 35.90 -22.55
C TYR A 238 40.75 34.95 -21.94
N THR A 239 39.57 35.47 -21.58
CA THR A 239 38.47 34.65 -21.04
C THR A 239 37.99 33.60 -22.04
N ALA A 240 37.88 33.97 -23.31
CA ALA A 240 37.56 33.04 -24.38
C ALA A 240 38.61 31.93 -24.46
N TRP A 241 39.90 32.26 -24.50
CA TRP A 241 40.98 31.26 -24.53
C TRP A 241 40.97 30.34 -23.31
N GLU A 242 40.93 30.91 -22.11
CA GLU A 242 40.99 30.17 -20.85
C GLU A 242 39.82 29.18 -20.72
N ARG A 243 38.60 29.64 -21.00
CA ARG A 243 37.38 28.83 -20.90
C ARG A 243 37.25 27.84 -22.05
N PHE A 244 37.50 28.28 -23.28
CA PHE A 244 37.40 27.42 -24.47
C PHE A 244 38.38 26.24 -24.40
N SER A 245 39.58 26.46 -23.83
CA SER A 245 40.58 25.38 -23.64
C SER A 245 40.12 24.29 -22.66
N GLN A 246 39.13 24.59 -21.82
CA GLN A 246 38.53 23.65 -20.86
C GLN A 246 37.28 22.94 -21.43
N GLU A 247 36.80 23.36 -22.60
CA GLU A 247 35.63 22.74 -23.23
C GLU A 247 35.96 21.34 -23.78
N PRO A 248 34.98 20.43 -23.84
CA PRO A 248 35.17 19.13 -24.48
C PRO A 248 35.60 19.26 -25.94
N ARG A 249 36.38 18.29 -26.46
CA ARG A 249 36.87 18.29 -27.85
C ARG A 249 35.74 18.43 -28.88
N CYS A 250 34.60 17.77 -28.67
CA CYS A 250 33.46 17.86 -29.59
C CYS A 250 32.87 19.28 -29.68
N VAL A 251 33.00 20.09 -28.62
CA VAL A 251 32.66 21.52 -28.65
C VAL A 251 33.75 22.27 -29.40
N GLN A 252 35.02 22.04 -29.06
CA GLN A 252 36.14 22.75 -29.67
C GLN A 252 36.20 22.56 -31.20
N GLU A 253 35.89 21.36 -31.69
CA GLU A 253 35.96 20.99 -33.11
C GLU A 253 34.77 21.51 -33.94
N ASN A 254 33.68 21.97 -33.31
CA ASN A 254 32.44 22.36 -33.99
C ASN A 254 31.79 23.63 -33.39
N ALA A 255 32.59 24.55 -32.86
CA ALA A 255 32.12 25.77 -32.21
C ALA A 255 32.18 27.01 -33.11
N ARG A 256 31.24 27.91 -32.85
CA ARG A 256 31.21 29.28 -33.35
C ARG A 256 31.33 30.21 -32.14
N LEU A 257 32.48 30.85 -31.98
CA LEU A 257 32.73 31.78 -30.88
C LEU A 257 32.54 33.22 -31.36
N LEU A 258 31.61 33.93 -30.72
CA LEU A 258 31.32 35.34 -30.90
C LEU A 258 31.89 36.13 -29.72
N ILE A 259 32.80 37.05 -29.97
CA ILE A 259 33.32 37.98 -28.96
C ILE A 259 32.69 39.35 -29.18
N ARG A 260 31.93 39.85 -28.20
CA ARG A 260 31.24 41.14 -28.22
C ARG A 260 31.84 42.09 -27.19
N TRP A 261 32.13 43.32 -27.60
CA TRP A 261 32.56 44.40 -26.71
C TRP A 261 32.10 45.75 -27.28
N ASP A 262 32.29 46.84 -26.55
CA ASP A 262 31.82 48.17 -26.94
C ASP A 262 32.35 48.65 -28.31
N GLY A 263 33.52 48.16 -28.73
CA GLY A 263 34.10 48.48 -30.02
C GLY A 263 33.59 47.65 -31.19
N GLY A 264 32.79 46.59 -30.94
CA GLY A 264 32.08 45.76 -31.93
C GLY A 264 32.16 44.25 -31.67
N GLU A 265 32.16 43.44 -32.74
CA GLU A 265 32.11 41.96 -32.66
C GLU A 265 33.27 41.30 -33.43
N LEU A 266 33.71 40.12 -32.95
CA LEU A 266 34.62 39.19 -33.64
C LEU A 266 33.98 37.81 -33.67
N GLU A 267 34.23 37.09 -34.77
CA GLU A 267 33.76 35.75 -34.97
C GLU A 267 34.93 34.79 -35.25
N PHE A 268 34.90 33.65 -34.58
CA PHE A 268 35.81 32.53 -34.79
C PHE A 268 34.99 31.26 -35.03
N ILE A 269 35.40 30.43 -35.99
CA ILE A 269 34.65 29.22 -36.35
C ILE A 269 35.59 28.01 -36.39
N ALA A 270 35.16 26.91 -35.76
CA ALA A 270 35.71 25.57 -35.89
C ALA A 270 34.65 24.64 -36.48
N GLY A 271 35.06 23.76 -37.40
CA GLY A 271 34.16 22.80 -38.05
C GLY A 271 32.97 23.47 -38.75
N GLN A 272 31.76 23.01 -38.42
CA GLN A 272 30.50 23.56 -38.96
C GLN A 272 29.94 24.71 -38.12
N GLY A 273 30.51 24.98 -36.94
CA GLY A 273 30.09 26.08 -36.05
C GLY A 273 28.71 25.88 -35.42
N GLN A 274 28.29 24.64 -35.15
CA GLN A 274 26.97 24.35 -34.56
C GLN A 274 26.86 24.70 -33.08
N CYS A 275 27.98 24.79 -32.35
CA CYS A 275 27.99 25.18 -30.94
C CYS A 275 28.26 26.67 -30.81
N GLU A 276 27.23 27.48 -30.57
CA GLU A 276 27.42 28.92 -30.38
C GLU A 276 27.93 29.24 -28.98
N ILE A 277 29.09 29.90 -28.92
CA ILE A 277 29.73 30.40 -27.70
C ILE A 277 29.79 31.92 -27.83
N CYS A 278 29.40 32.65 -26.80
CA CYS A 278 29.42 34.10 -26.77
C CYS A 278 30.26 34.59 -25.58
N VAL A 279 31.23 35.46 -25.84
CA VAL A 279 31.99 36.17 -24.81
C VAL A 279 31.69 37.65 -24.93
N SER A 280 31.00 38.20 -23.95
CA SER A 280 30.57 39.60 -23.98
C SER A 280 31.13 40.39 -22.81
N CYS A 281 31.63 41.61 -23.04
CA CYS A 281 32.07 42.52 -21.99
C CYS A 281 31.27 43.83 -22.12
N SER A 282 30.20 43.95 -21.34
CA SER A 282 29.33 45.14 -21.26
C SER A 282 29.43 45.87 -19.91
N THR A 283 30.00 45.23 -18.88
CA THR A 283 30.12 45.79 -17.51
C THR A 283 31.56 45.73 -16.96
N GLY A 284 32.56 45.65 -17.84
CA GLY A 284 33.98 45.58 -17.49
C GLY A 284 34.52 44.17 -17.22
N GLU A 285 33.66 43.22 -16.81
CA GLU A 285 34.02 41.80 -16.71
C GLU A 285 33.49 41.01 -17.91
N PRO A 286 34.35 40.26 -18.62
CA PRO A 286 33.93 39.40 -19.72
C PRO A 286 33.10 38.21 -19.21
N GLN A 287 31.91 38.03 -19.76
CA GLN A 287 31.02 36.91 -19.48
C GLN A 287 31.07 35.90 -20.62
N TYR A 288 31.31 34.64 -20.28
CA TYR A 288 31.37 33.51 -21.21
C TYR A 288 30.06 32.69 -21.12
N HIS A 289 29.36 32.56 -22.25
CA HIS A 289 28.06 31.89 -22.36
C HIS A 289 28.05 30.91 -23.54
N ILE A 290 27.33 29.80 -23.43
CA ILE A 290 27.12 28.85 -24.52
C ILE A 290 25.61 28.76 -24.78
N THR A 291 25.17 29.14 -25.98
CA THR A 291 23.76 29.44 -26.26
C THR A 291 23.02 28.26 -26.91
N GLU A 292 23.69 27.49 -27.77
CA GLU A 292 23.08 26.36 -28.48
C GLU A 292 23.94 25.12 -28.35
N LYS A 293 23.35 24.07 -27.76
CA LYS A 293 23.98 22.76 -27.62
C LYS A 293 23.12 21.76 -28.38
N THR A 294 23.72 21.06 -29.34
CA THR A 294 23.18 19.75 -29.74
C THR A 294 23.20 18.82 -28.52
N TRP A 295 22.41 17.75 -28.53
CA TRP A 295 22.35 16.87 -27.36
C TRP A 295 23.72 16.22 -27.06
N ASP A 296 24.49 15.86 -28.09
CA ASP A 296 25.85 15.30 -27.95
C ASP A 296 26.79 16.26 -27.18
N VAL A 297 26.70 17.54 -27.53
CA VAL A 297 27.46 18.61 -26.90
C VAL A 297 26.98 18.84 -25.47
N PHE A 298 25.67 18.77 -25.23
CA PHE A 298 25.12 18.88 -23.89
C PHE A 298 25.61 17.74 -22.99
N VAL A 299 25.61 16.49 -23.46
CA VAL A 299 26.09 15.32 -22.70
C VAL A 299 27.58 15.45 -22.38
N ALA A 300 28.41 15.72 -23.40
CA ALA A 300 29.86 15.88 -23.20
C ALA A 300 30.21 17.04 -22.26
N TRP A 301 29.48 18.15 -22.39
CA TRP A 301 29.66 19.32 -21.53
C TRP A 301 29.26 19.01 -20.08
N THR A 302 28.13 18.35 -19.87
CA THR A 302 27.66 17.98 -18.52
C THR A 302 28.63 17.04 -17.81
N ASN A 303 29.32 16.17 -18.54
CA ASN A 303 30.35 15.31 -17.95
C ASN A 303 31.62 16.06 -17.53
N SER A 304 31.91 17.21 -18.15
CA SER A 304 33.03 18.08 -17.75
C SER A 304 32.60 19.12 -16.71
N HIS A 305 31.32 19.49 -16.73
CA HIS A 305 30.70 20.49 -15.87
C HIS A 305 29.36 19.94 -15.35
N PRO A 306 29.36 19.15 -14.26
CA PRO A 306 28.16 18.52 -13.74
C PRO A 306 27.04 19.51 -13.49
N GLU A 307 25.83 19.17 -13.90
CA GLU A 307 24.65 20.00 -13.71
C GLU A 307 24.27 20.06 -12.21
N PRO A 308 23.70 21.17 -11.71
CA PRO A 308 23.25 21.24 -10.32
C PRO A 308 22.24 20.13 -10.01
N LEU A 309 22.51 19.32 -8.98
CA LEU A 309 21.64 18.22 -8.61
C LEU A 309 20.45 18.72 -7.77
N SER A 310 19.28 18.72 -8.39
CA SER A 310 17.99 18.84 -7.73
C SER A 310 16.93 18.08 -8.53
N ILE A 311 15.82 17.69 -7.90
CA ILE A 311 14.72 17.00 -8.58
C ILE A 311 14.20 17.84 -9.77
N ASN A 312 13.96 19.13 -9.55
CA ASN A 312 13.52 20.04 -10.60
C ASN A 312 14.54 20.13 -11.75
N ASN A 313 15.85 20.09 -11.47
CA ASN A 313 16.84 20.12 -12.56
C ASN A 313 16.90 18.78 -13.31
N LEU A 314 16.79 17.65 -12.63
CA LEU A 314 16.71 16.34 -13.28
C LEU A 314 15.51 16.28 -14.23
N GLU A 315 14.34 16.74 -13.79
CA GLU A 315 13.14 16.85 -14.64
C GLU A 315 13.34 17.81 -15.81
N ARG A 316 13.89 19.00 -15.55
CA ARG A 316 14.16 20.00 -16.59
C ARG A 316 15.11 19.48 -17.67
N VAL A 317 16.17 18.75 -17.27
CA VAL A 317 17.13 18.15 -18.20
C VAL A 317 16.48 16.99 -18.96
N ARG A 318 15.74 16.10 -18.30
CA ARG A 318 14.96 15.04 -18.95
C ARG A 318 14.02 15.61 -20.02
N ASP A 319 13.24 16.63 -19.68
CA ASP A 319 12.27 17.23 -20.59
C ASP A 319 12.96 17.98 -21.74
N ARG A 320 14.12 18.60 -21.48
CA ARG A 320 14.97 19.21 -22.52
C ARG A 320 15.49 18.17 -23.50
N LEU A 321 16.02 17.03 -23.02
CA LEU A 321 16.47 15.92 -23.86
C LEU A 321 15.31 15.30 -24.66
N GLY A 322 14.11 15.21 -24.05
CA GLY A 322 12.89 14.78 -24.72
C GLY A 322 12.51 15.68 -25.89
N ARG A 323 12.58 17.01 -25.72
CA ARG A 323 12.35 17.97 -26.82
C ARG A 323 13.36 17.86 -27.96
N TRP A 324 14.58 17.42 -27.68
CA TRP A 324 15.61 17.17 -28.70
C TRP A 324 15.48 15.79 -29.36
N GLY A 325 14.54 14.94 -28.93
CA GLY A 325 14.43 13.56 -29.44
C GLY A 325 15.59 12.66 -29.01
N ALA A 326 16.40 13.09 -28.03
CA ALA A 326 17.57 12.37 -27.53
C ALA A 326 17.27 11.49 -26.30
N LEU A 327 16.04 11.57 -25.78
CA LEU A 327 15.61 10.78 -24.62
C LEU A 327 15.16 9.38 -25.05
N GLY A 328 16.12 8.48 -25.27
CA GLY A 328 15.84 7.05 -25.49
C GLY A 328 15.20 6.37 -24.27
N GLU A 329 14.67 5.16 -24.45
CA GLU A 329 14.01 4.39 -23.39
C GLU A 329 14.91 4.19 -22.16
N GLU A 330 16.18 3.83 -22.39
CA GLU A 330 17.16 3.58 -21.33
C GLU A 330 17.41 4.82 -20.46
N LEU A 331 17.67 5.95 -21.10
CA LEU A 331 17.96 7.21 -20.41
C LEU A 331 16.71 7.77 -19.73
N SER A 332 15.54 7.65 -20.38
CA SER A 332 14.24 7.99 -19.78
C SER A 332 13.99 7.19 -18.50
N GLY A 333 14.22 5.87 -18.56
CA GLY A 333 14.14 4.97 -17.40
C GLY A 333 15.10 5.38 -16.29
N CYS A 334 16.35 5.69 -16.63
CA CYS A 334 17.35 6.15 -15.65
C CYS A 334 16.94 7.46 -14.98
N PHE A 335 16.40 8.43 -15.72
CA PHE A 335 15.86 9.66 -15.13
C PHE A 335 14.67 9.38 -14.20
N GLY A 336 13.73 8.54 -14.63
CA GLY A 336 12.57 8.15 -13.82
C GLY A 336 12.98 7.53 -12.50
N GLU A 337 13.90 6.57 -12.53
CA GLU A 337 14.41 5.90 -11.34
C GLU A 337 15.24 6.84 -10.46
N ALA A 338 16.10 7.68 -11.06
CA ALA A 338 16.88 8.68 -10.32
C ALA A 338 15.98 9.67 -9.59
N ILE A 339 14.97 10.24 -10.26
CA ILE A 339 14.02 11.18 -9.66
C ILE A 339 13.25 10.50 -8.51
N SER A 340 12.70 9.31 -8.77
CA SER A 340 11.94 8.54 -7.79
C SER A 340 12.75 8.22 -6.53
N GLN A 341 13.94 7.64 -6.69
CA GLN A 341 14.78 7.21 -5.56
C GLN A 341 15.46 8.38 -4.86
N PHE A 342 15.99 9.36 -5.61
CA PHE A 342 16.69 10.50 -5.03
C PHE A 342 15.74 11.38 -4.20
N SER A 343 14.47 11.52 -4.60
CA SER A 343 13.45 12.23 -3.81
C SER A 343 13.21 11.62 -2.43
N ARG A 344 13.54 10.33 -2.26
CA ARG A 344 13.44 9.58 -1.01
C ARG A 344 14.72 9.61 -0.17
N GLU A 345 15.82 10.12 -0.70
CA GLU A 345 17.06 10.28 0.07
C GLU A 345 16.92 11.42 1.09
N PRO A 346 17.56 11.32 2.26
CA PRO A 346 17.47 12.36 3.28
C PRO A 346 18.19 13.65 2.82
N PRO A 347 17.81 14.84 3.35
CA PRO A 347 18.40 16.12 2.94
C PRO A 347 19.92 16.20 3.06
N CYS A 348 20.50 15.50 4.04
CA CYS A 348 21.96 15.43 4.22
C CYS A 348 22.68 14.71 3.07
N VAL A 349 22.03 13.71 2.45
CA VAL A 349 22.54 13.06 1.23
C VAL A 349 22.28 13.97 0.04
N GLN A 350 21.05 14.48 -0.12
CA GLN A 350 20.68 15.31 -1.27
C GLN A 350 21.55 16.58 -1.40
N GLY A 351 21.95 17.19 -0.28
CA GLY A 351 22.79 18.39 -0.23
C GLY A 351 24.28 18.17 -0.54
N ASN A 352 24.72 16.93 -0.74
CA ASN A 352 26.14 16.61 -0.95
C ASN A 352 26.36 15.38 -1.85
N ALA A 353 25.40 15.09 -2.74
CA ALA A 353 25.41 13.93 -3.62
C ALA A 353 25.98 14.24 -5.01
N ARG A 354 26.58 13.22 -5.63
CA ARG A 354 26.90 13.16 -7.06
C ARG A 354 26.07 12.04 -7.67
N VAL A 355 25.13 12.37 -8.56
CA VAL A 355 24.30 11.38 -9.26
C VAL A 355 24.82 11.25 -10.69
N ARG A 356 25.22 10.03 -11.08
CA ARG A 356 25.62 9.68 -12.44
C ARG A 356 24.54 8.79 -13.07
N LEU A 357 23.97 9.21 -14.19
CA LEU A 357 23.08 8.39 -15.01
C LEU A 357 23.91 7.72 -16.09
N CYS A 358 23.87 6.39 -16.21
CA CYS A 358 24.64 5.62 -17.19
C CYS A 358 23.70 4.83 -18.10
N TRP A 359 23.94 4.90 -19.41
CA TRP A 359 23.24 4.13 -20.44
C TRP A 359 24.23 3.73 -21.54
N ASP A 360 23.83 2.93 -22.52
CA ASP A 360 24.77 2.38 -23.51
C ASP A 360 25.43 3.46 -24.38
N GLY A 361 24.78 4.61 -24.54
CA GLY A 361 25.27 5.76 -25.29
C GLY A 361 26.11 6.75 -24.48
N GLY A 362 26.30 6.57 -23.17
CA GLY A 362 27.13 7.45 -22.35
C GLY A 362 26.70 7.61 -20.90
N SER A 363 27.11 8.74 -20.31
CA SER A 363 26.69 9.10 -18.94
C SER A 363 26.38 10.58 -18.80
N LEU A 364 25.60 10.93 -17.79
CA LEU A 364 25.29 12.30 -17.38
C LEU A 364 25.54 12.43 -15.89
N GLU A 365 26.14 13.54 -15.48
CA GLU A 365 26.47 13.80 -14.09
C GLU A 365 25.77 15.03 -13.52
N PHE A 366 25.30 14.88 -12.29
CA PHE A 366 24.67 15.91 -11.50
C PHE A 366 25.36 16.01 -10.15
N LEU A 367 25.60 17.23 -9.68
CA LEU A 367 26.35 17.49 -8.45
C LEU A 367 25.61 18.44 -7.52
N SER A 368 25.54 18.06 -6.24
CA SER A 368 25.09 18.89 -5.13
C SER A 368 26.20 18.97 -4.08
N GLY A 369 26.44 20.17 -3.54
CA GLY A 369 27.51 20.40 -2.57
C GLY A 369 28.89 19.99 -3.08
N LYS A 370 29.58 19.14 -2.33
CA LYS A 370 30.91 18.61 -2.68
C LYS A 370 30.85 17.25 -3.38
N GLY A 371 29.67 16.65 -3.53
CA GLY A 371 29.50 15.35 -4.17
C GLY A 371 30.17 14.17 -3.45
N GLN A 372 30.21 14.18 -2.12
CA GLN A 372 30.82 13.10 -1.35
C GLN A 372 30.03 11.78 -1.40
N TYR A 373 28.74 11.84 -1.74
CA TYR A 373 27.90 10.65 -1.86
C TYR A 373 27.64 10.32 -3.32
N GLU A 374 28.37 9.35 -3.85
CA GLU A 374 28.22 8.91 -5.24
C GLU A 374 27.02 7.97 -5.38
N ILE A 375 26.16 8.29 -6.33
CA ILE A 375 24.98 7.53 -6.72
C ILE A 375 25.12 7.28 -8.21
N SER A 376 24.98 6.03 -8.65
CA SER A 376 24.86 5.73 -10.08
C SER A 376 23.50 5.12 -10.38
N VAL A 377 22.84 5.59 -11.41
CA VAL A 377 21.65 4.95 -11.97
C VAL A 377 22.01 4.42 -13.34
N SER A 378 22.07 3.10 -13.49
CA SER A 378 22.49 2.45 -14.72
C SER A 378 21.39 1.57 -15.28
N TYR A 379 21.16 1.62 -16.58
CA TYR A 379 20.26 0.69 -17.27
C TYR A 379 20.93 -0.68 -17.41
N GLN A 380 20.37 -1.72 -16.79
CA GLN A 380 20.91 -3.09 -16.81
C GLN A 380 19.76 -4.08 -17.00
N GLU A 381 19.91 -5.06 -17.90
CA GLU A 381 18.92 -6.13 -18.11
C GLU A 381 17.49 -5.60 -18.37
N GLY A 382 17.39 -4.51 -19.15
CA GLY A 382 16.11 -3.88 -19.49
C GLY A 382 15.47 -3.06 -18.37
N ASN A 383 16.18 -2.76 -17.27
CA ASN A 383 15.65 -1.97 -16.17
C ASN A 383 16.69 -0.98 -15.60
N PRO A 384 16.30 0.25 -15.23
CA PRO A 384 17.17 1.16 -14.52
C PRO A 384 17.41 0.68 -13.09
N ARG A 385 18.68 0.63 -12.65
CA ARG A 385 19.08 0.24 -11.30
C ARG A 385 19.76 1.38 -10.57
N TYR A 386 19.24 1.73 -9.40
CA TYR A 386 19.80 2.76 -8.52
C TYR A 386 20.82 2.15 -7.55
N HIS A 387 22.08 2.56 -7.67
CA HIS A 387 23.18 2.13 -6.82
C HIS A 387 23.73 3.31 -6.01
N PHE A 388 23.85 3.13 -4.70
CA PHE A 388 24.45 4.09 -3.81
C PHE A 388 25.86 3.61 -3.45
N HIS A 389 26.88 4.25 -4.03
CA HIS A 389 28.28 3.84 -3.91
C HIS A 389 28.92 4.51 -2.70
N VAL A 390 28.96 3.77 -1.60
CA VAL A 390 29.77 4.16 -0.45
C VAL A 390 30.43 2.93 0.13
N GLU A 391 31.77 2.87 0.08
CA GLU A 391 32.55 1.75 0.61
C GLU A 391 32.27 1.49 2.10
N THR A 392 32.05 2.55 2.88
CA THR A 392 31.61 2.46 4.28
C THR A 392 30.68 3.61 4.65
N LEU A 393 29.37 3.35 4.75
CA LEU A 393 28.40 4.38 5.17
C LEU A 393 28.61 4.72 6.65
N PRO A 394 28.69 6.01 7.03
CA PRO A 394 28.57 6.40 8.43
C PRO A 394 27.21 5.95 8.98
N GLY A 395 27.19 5.35 10.17
CA GLY A 395 25.97 4.78 10.75
C GLY A 395 24.81 5.77 10.88
N HIS A 396 25.09 7.03 11.20
CA HIS A 396 24.07 8.09 11.27
C HIS A 396 23.43 8.38 9.91
N LEU A 397 24.19 8.30 8.81
CA LEU A 397 23.69 8.51 7.45
C LEU A 397 22.78 7.34 7.04
N TYR A 398 23.19 6.11 7.36
CA TYR A 398 22.40 4.92 7.10
C TYR A 398 21.05 4.97 7.86
N VAL A 399 21.06 5.36 9.14
CA VAL A 399 19.83 5.57 9.92
C VAL A 399 18.94 6.66 9.31
N ALA A 400 19.52 7.78 8.85
CA ALA A 400 18.75 8.83 8.21
C ALA A 400 18.06 8.33 6.92
N ARG A 401 18.75 7.48 6.14
CA ARG A 401 18.18 6.84 4.94
C ARG A 401 17.06 5.87 5.30
N LEU A 402 17.21 5.06 6.36
CA LEU A 402 16.13 4.19 6.83
C LEU A 402 14.91 4.98 7.31
N ARG A 403 15.10 6.15 7.94
CA ARG A 403 13.97 7.02 8.33
C ARG A 403 13.22 7.62 7.14
N SER A 404 13.94 7.94 6.07
CA SER A 404 13.32 8.54 4.88
C SER A 404 12.69 7.48 3.97
N ARG A 405 13.29 6.30 3.89
CA ARG A 405 12.80 5.16 3.11
C ARG A 405 11.74 4.41 3.92
N ARG A 406 10.48 4.53 3.52
CA ARG A 406 9.36 3.77 4.08
C ARG A 406 9.38 2.32 3.56
N ASP A 407 10.47 1.62 3.83
CA ASP A 407 10.61 0.23 3.43
C ASP A 407 9.58 -0.64 4.18
N PRO A 408 8.94 -1.59 3.49
CA PRO A 408 7.91 -2.43 4.09
C PRO A 408 8.52 -3.30 5.19
N LEU A 409 7.81 -3.46 6.30
CA LEU A 409 8.22 -4.35 7.38
C LEU A 409 8.07 -5.81 6.96
N THR A 410 9.19 -6.47 6.65
CA THR A 410 9.26 -7.92 6.43
C THR A 410 10.44 -8.52 7.20
N ALA A 411 10.42 -9.83 7.48
CA ALA A 411 11.57 -10.50 8.10
C ALA A 411 12.86 -10.31 7.27
N ASP A 412 12.75 -10.41 5.94
CA ASP A 412 13.88 -10.22 5.02
C ASP A 412 14.41 -8.78 5.05
N SER A 413 13.53 -7.78 5.13
CA SER A 413 13.94 -6.38 5.26
C SER A 413 14.74 -6.16 6.55
N LEU A 414 14.32 -6.75 7.68
CA LEU A 414 15.03 -6.64 8.95
C LEU A 414 16.40 -7.32 8.93
N VAL A 415 16.51 -8.49 8.30
CA VAL A 415 17.82 -9.17 8.09
C VAL A 415 18.73 -8.33 7.21
N LYS A 416 18.19 -7.78 6.13
CA LYS A 416 18.92 -6.89 5.24
C LYS A 416 19.46 -5.68 6.00
N PHE A 417 18.62 -5.00 6.79
CA PHE A 417 19.04 -3.84 7.57
C PHE A 417 20.07 -4.21 8.64
N TYR A 418 19.90 -5.35 9.31
CA TYR A 418 20.88 -5.88 10.26
C TYR A 418 22.25 -6.12 9.58
N THR A 419 22.25 -6.74 8.40
CA THR A 419 23.46 -7.06 7.64
C THR A 419 24.14 -5.81 7.10
N GLU A 420 23.38 -4.82 6.61
CA GLU A 420 23.91 -3.55 6.12
C GLU A 420 24.46 -2.67 7.25
N LEU A 421 23.80 -2.65 8.42
CA LEU A 421 24.38 -2.05 9.63
C LEU A 421 25.70 -2.73 10.02
N GLY A 422 25.85 -4.02 9.69
CA GLY A 422 27.08 -4.82 9.67
C GLY A 422 28.29 -4.07 9.12
N LEU A 423 28.07 -3.38 8.01
CA LEU A 423 29.08 -2.77 7.14
C LEU A 423 29.29 -1.27 7.41
N CYS A 424 28.45 -0.66 8.26
CA CYS A 424 28.51 0.77 8.57
C CYS A 424 29.66 1.10 9.55
N ARG A 425 30.28 2.28 9.38
CA ARG A 425 31.26 2.84 10.35
C ARG A 425 30.56 3.59 11.48
N GLY A 426 31.10 3.49 12.70
CA GLY A 426 30.62 4.19 13.90
C GLY A 426 29.97 3.25 14.92
N ASP A 427 29.50 3.81 16.03
CA ASP A 427 28.84 3.03 17.08
C ASP A 427 27.39 2.68 16.70
N THR A 428 27.24 1.59 15.95
CA THR A 428 25.94 1.02 15.58
C THR A 428 25.60 -0.23 16.40
N ALA A 429 26.43 -0.59 17.39
CA ALA A 429 26.32 -1.88 18.09
C ALA A 429 24.96 -2.05 18.79
N VAL A 430 24.48 -0.99 19.46
CA VAL A 430 23.18 -0.98 20.14
C VAL A 430 22.05 -1.15 19.13
N LEU A 431 22.07 -0.39 18.03
CA LEU A 431 21.05 -0.47 17.00
C LEU A 431 21.05 -1.84 16.30
N ARG A 432 22.22 -2.40 16.03
CA ARG A 432 22.39 -3.74 15.46
C ARG A 432 21.81 -4.82 16.39
N ALA A 433 22.04 -4.71 17.69
CA ALA A 433 21.44 -5.61 18.68
C ALA A 433 19.90 -5.49 18.69
N CYS A 434 19.36 -4.27 18.58
CA CYS A 434 17.92 -4.06 18.42
C CYS A 434 17.35 -4.69 17.15
N PHE A 435 18.01 -4.52 15.99
CA PHE A 435 17.56 -5.15 14.74
C PHE A 435 17.61 -6.66 14.80
N ASN A 436 18.68 -7.25 15.38
CA ASN A 436 18.74 -8.70 15.58
C ASN A 436 17.56 -9.19 16.44
N ARG A 437 17.29 -8.50 17.54
CA ARG A 437 16.19 -8.85 18.43
C ARG A 437 14.82 -8.66 17.78
N ALA A 438 14.67 -7.62 16.98
CA ALA A 438 13.47 -7.37 16.18
C ALA A 438 13.24 -8.48 15.17
N TRP A 439 14.27 -8.88 14.43
CA TRP A 439 14.20 -9.97 13.47
C TRP A 439 13.85 -11.31 14.13
N GLU A 440 14.55 -11.68 15.20
CA GLU A 440 14.27 -12.92 15.96
C GLU A 440 12.84 -12.95 16.53
N GLY A 441 12.38 -11.83 17.11
CA GLY A 441 11.05 -11.72 17.70
C GLY A 441 9.98 -11.74 16.62
N PHE A 442 10.10 -10.87 15.61
CA PHE A 442 9.14 -10.71 14.53
C PHE A 442 8.98 -11.99 13.71
N GLY A 443 10.08 -12.70 13.42
CA GLY A 443 10.05 -13.97 12.68
C GLY A 443 9.35 -15.12 13.40
N ARG A 444 9.15 -15.01 14.72
CA ARG A 444 8.39 -15.98 15.52
C ARG A 444 6.90 -15.62 15.64
N GLU A 445 6.51 -14.41 15.24
CA GLU A 445 5.12 -14.01 15.34
C GLU A 445 4.25 -14.69 14.25
N PRO A 446 2.96 -14.95 14.52
CA PRO A 446 2.04 -15.46 13.50
C PRO A 446 1.95 -14.54 12.28
N ARG A 447 1.63 -15.09 11.10
CA ARG A 447 1.52 -14.31 9.84
C ARG A 447 0.57 -13.12 9.94
N CYS A 448 -0.57 -13.27 10.61
CA CYS A 448 -1.53 -12.17 10.82
C CYS A 448 -0.93 -10.99 11.61
N VAL A 449 0.07 -11.24 12.45
CA VAL A 449 0.86 -10.21 13.13
C VAL A 449 1.85 -9.59 12.17
N GLN A 450 2.61 -10.41 11.47
CA GLN A 450 3.62 -9.92 10.54
C GLN A 450 3.00 -9.03 9.43
N GLU A 451 1.84 -9.40 8.92
CA GLU A 451 1.15 -8.70 7.82
C GLU A 451 0.48 -7.38 8.22
N ASN A 452 0.32 -7.09 9.51
CA ASN A 452 -0.36 -5.87 10.00
C ASN A 452 0.39 -5.19 11.17
N ALA A 453 1.70 -5.39 11.25
CA ALA A 453 2.52 -4.86 12.32
C ALA A 453 3.02 -3.43 12.06
N ARG A 454 3.20 -2.68 13.15
CA ARG A 454 3.95 -1.43 13.24
C ARG A 454 5.09 -1.66 14.21
N LEU A 455 6.30 -1.86 13.70
CA LEU A 455 7.50 -2.08 14.49
C LEU A 455 8.21 -0.75 14.77
N LEU A 456 8.39 -0.45 16.06
CA LEU A 456 9.14 0.68 16.57
C LEU A 456 10.44 0.20 17.19
N ILE A 457 11.58 0.58 16.61
CA ILE A 457 12.90 0.30 17.17
C ILE A 457 13.42 1.57 17.85
N ARG A 458 13.61 1.52 19.17
CA ARG A 458 14.06 2.63 20.02
C ARG A 458 15.44 2.35 20.61
N TRP A 459 16.33 3.33 20.49
CA TRP A 459 17.65 3.32 21.11
C TRP A 459 18.05 4.76 21.48
N ASP A 460 19.19 4.94 22.16
CA ASP A 460 19.62 6.25 22.66
C ASP A 460 19.82 7.31 21.56
N GLY A 461 20.01 6.90 20.31
CA GLY A 461 20.14 7.78 19.14
C GLY A 461 18.83 8.05 18.38
N GLY A 462 17.70 7.58 18.90
CA GLY A 462 16.36 7.91 18.41
C GLY A 462 15.47 6.70 18.11
N GLU A 463 14.51 6.90 17.20
CA GLU A 463 13.49 5.91 16.85
C GLU A 463 13.50 5.61 15.34
N LEU A 464 13.20 4.36 14.98
CA LEU A 464 12.89 3.91 13.62
C LEU A 464 11.51 3.24 13.64
N GLU A 465 10.75 3.49 12.59
CA GLU A 465 9.41 2.96 12.42
C GLU A 465 9.31 2.19 11.11
N PHE A 466 8.79 0.98 11.17
CA PHE A 466 8.50 0.12 10.04
C PHE A 466 7.04 -0.33 10.11
N ILE A 467 6.34 -0.34 8.98
CA ILE A 467 4.92 -0.70 8.92
C ILE A 467 4.71 -1.82 7.89
N ALA A 468 3.92 -2.82 8.27
CA ALA A 468 3.30 -3.83 7.42
C ALA A 468 1.79 -3.65 7.42
N GLY A 469 1.16 -3.77 6.25
CA GLY A 469 -0.29 -3.62 6.10
C GLY A 469 -0.79 -2.28 6.63
N GLN A 470 -1.76 -2.32 7.56
CA GLN A 470 -2.33 -1.12 8.19
C GLN A 470 -1.60 -0.71 9.48
N GLY A 471 -0.63 -1.48 9.95
CA GLY A 471 0.16 -1.17 11.16
C GLY A 471 -0.66 -1.15 12.45
N GLN A 472 -1.72 -1.95 12.55
CA GLN A 472 -2.58 -1.95 13.75
C GLN A 472 -1.93 -2.64 14.96
N CYS A 473 -0.96 -3.52 14.73
CA CYS A 473 -0.24 -4.20 15.80
C CYS A 473 1.09 -3.57 16.11
N GLU A 474 1.14 -2.83 17.21
CA GLU A 474 2.37 -2.17 17.62
C GLU A 474 3.32 -3.15 18.30
N ILE A 475 4.52 -3.27 17.75
CA ILE A 475 5.65 -4.03 18.27
C ILE A 475 6.73 -3.00 18.61
N CYS A 476 7.26 -3.04 19.83
CA CYS A 476 8.33 -2.15 20.25
C CYS A 476 9.56 -2.96 20.63
N VAL A 477 10.70 -2.58 20.03
CA VAL A 477 12.01 -3.09 20.41
C VAL A 477 12.82 -1.95 20.98
N SER A 478 13.15 -2.03 22.26
CA SER A 478 13.90 -0.98 22.96
C SER A 478 15.14 -1.56 23.62
N CYS A 479 16.27 -0.85 23.56
CA CYS A 479 17.45 -1.23 24.33
C CYS A 479 17.45 -0.49 25.66
N SER A 480 17.41 -1.23 26.77
CA SER A 480 17.63 -0.67 28.11
C SER A 480 18.79 -1.41 28.77
N ALA A 481 19.77 -0.66 29.29
CA ALA A 481 20.99 -1.20 29.88
C ALA A 481 21.77 -2.15 28.95
N GLY A 482 21.83 -1.86 27.65
CA GLY A 482 22.54 -2.67 26.65
C GLY A 482 21.85 -3.98 26.28
N LYS A 483 20.63 -4.25 26.78
CA LYS A 483 19.84 -5.43 26.44
C LYS A 483 18.60 -5.04 25.63
N PRO A 484 18.47 -5.49 24.37
CA PRO A 484 17.28 -5.25 23.57
C PRO A 484 16.10 -6.07 24.10
N GLN A 485 15.01 -5.41 24.40
CA GLN A 485 13.73 -6.00 24.83
C GLN A 485 12.72 -5.92 23.68
N TYR A 486 11.95 -6.98 23.49
CA TYR A 486 10.90 -7.07 22.47
C TYR A 486 9.54 -7.14 23.16
N HIS A 487 8.64 -6.22 22.80
CA HIS A 487 7.33 -6.09 23.44
C HIS A 487 6.24 -5.86 22.39
N ILE A 488 5.03 -6.41 22.62
CA ILE A 488 3.86 -6.18 21.75
C ILE A 488 2.81 -5.43 22.56
N THR A 489 2.55 -4.18 22.20
CA THR A 489 1.73 -3.25 22.98
C THR A 489 0.25 -3.33 22.61
N LYS A 490 -0.09 -3.55 21.33
CA LYS A 490 -1.48 -3.55 20.84
C LYS A 490 -1.76 -4.79 20.01
N LYS A 491 -2.70 -5.62 20.49
CA LYS A 491 -3.28 -6.73 19.74
C LYS A 491 -4.74 -6.37 19.45
N ASN A 492 -5.17 -6.44 18.20
CA ASN A 492 -6.60 -6.51 17.90
C ASN A 492 -7.09 -7.93 18.21
N TRP A 493 -8.40 -8.16 18.18
CA TRP A 493 -8.99 -9.45 18.57
C TRP A 493 -8.51 -10.61 17.69
N ASP A 494 -8.57 -10.48 16.36
CA ASP A 494 -8.20 -11.57 15.44
C ASP A 494 -6.75 -12.01 15.64
N MET A 495 -5.88 -11.04 15.92
CA MET A 495 -4.47 -11.27 16.22
C MET A 495 -4.25 -11.86 17.61
N PHE A 496 -5.08 -11.49 18.59
CA PHE A 496 -5.06 -12.15 19.91
C PHE A 496 -5.43 -13.62 19.77
N VAL A 497 -6.52 -13.95 19.06
CA VAL A 497 -6.97 -15.34 18.83
C VAL A 497 -5.90 -16.16 18.14
N SER A 498 -5.36 -15.66 17.03
CA SER A 498 -4.31 -16.35 16.26
C SER A 498 -3.03 -16.55 17.08
N TRP A 499 -2.64 -15.55 17.88
CA TRP A 499 -1.51 -15.64 18.78
C TRP A 499 -1.74 -16.66 19.89
N THR A 500 -2.91 -16.66 20.55
CA THR A 500 -3.24 -17.65 21.60
C THR A 500 -3.31 -19.07 21.06
N ASN A 501 -3.69 -19.25 19.79
CA ASN A 501 -3.68 -20.58 19.17
C ASN A 501 -2.26 -21.11 18.89
N SER A 502 -1.29 -20.21 18.73
CA SER A 502 0.14 -20.58 18.59
C SER A 502 0.85 -20.65 19.95
N HIS A 503 0.36 -19.90 20.95
CA HIS A 503 0.92 -19.79 22.30
C HIS A 503 -0.23 -19.81 23.33
N PRO A 504 -0.69 -21.00 23.77
CA PRO A 504 -1.82 -21.12 24.68
C PRO A 504 -1.62 -20.30 25.96
N GLU A 505 -2.66 -19.59 26.38
CA GLU A 505 -2.62 -18.79 27.60
C GLU A 505 -2.60 -19.69 28.85
N PRO A 506 -1.96 -19.27 29.95
CA PRO A 506 -1.97 -20.07 31.18
C PRO A 506 -3.40 -20.25 31.69
N LEU A 507 -3.82 -21.50 31.93
CA LEU A 507 -5.14 -21.83 32.41
C LEU A 507 -5.25 -21.60 33.92
N SER A 508 -6.01 -20.58 34.30
CA SER A 508 -6.47 -20.34 35.67
C SER A 508 -7.76 -19.52 35.62
N ILE A 509 -8.57 -19.58 36.68
CA ILE A 509 -9.82 -18.79 36.79
C ILE A 509 -9.52 -17.30 36.60
N ASN A 510 -8.52 -16.77 37.31
CA ASN A 510 -8.11 -15.37 37.19
C ASN A 510 -7.69 -15.01 35.76
N ASN A 511 -6.99 -15.91 35.05
CA ASN A 511 -6.61 -15.62 33.67
C ASN A 511 -7.82 -15.67 32.72
N LEU A 512 -8.74 -16.60 32.91
CA LEU A 512 -9.99 -16.66 32.13
C LEU A 512 -10.81 -15.38 32.33
N GLU A 513 -10.96 -14.88 33.56
CA GLU A 513 -11.63 -13.61 33.84
C GLU A 513 -10.89 -12.40 33.26
N ARG A 514 -9.56 -12.39 33.37
CA ARG A 514 -8.72 -11.33 32.79
C ARG A 514 -8.86 -11.27 31.28
N VAL A 515 -8.81 -12.43 30.60
CA VAL A 515 -9.02 -12.52 29.15
C VAL A 515 -10.46 -12.12 28.81
N LYS A 516 -11.48 -12.66 29.49
CA LYS A 516 -12.90 -12.25 29.30
C LYS A 516 -13.08 -10.74 29.40
N THR A 517 -12.53 -10.12 30.44
CA THR A 517 -12.59 -8.65 30.64
C THR A 517 -11.90 -7.89 29.52
N ARG A 518 -10.73 -8.38 29.08
CA ARG A 518 -9.97 -7.78 27.96
C ARG A 518 -10.75 -7.87 26.65
N LEU A 519 -11.40 -9.00 26.38
CA LEU A 519 -12.26 -9.20 25.21
C LEU A 519 -13.49 -8.29 25.25
N GLY A 520 -14.08 -8.08 26.43
CA GLY A 520 -15.16 -7.13 26.63
C GLY A 520 -14.76 -5.70 26.28
N ARG A 521 -13.56 -5.26 26.70
CA ARG A 521 -13.02 -3.93 26.35
C ARG A 521 -12.77 -3.75 24.85
N TRP A 522 -12.48 -4.84 24.13
CA TRP A 522 -12.31 -4.82 22.67
C TRP A 522 -13.63 -4.91 21.90
N GLY A 523 -14.77 -5.09 22.56
CA GLY A 523 -16.05 -5.33 21.89
C GLY A 523 -16.12 -6.68 21.17
N ALA A 524 -15.16 -7.57 21.42
CA ALA A 524 -15.07 -8.89 20.79
C ALA A 524 -15.78 -10.00 21.60
N LEU A 525 -16.21 -9.70 22.82
CA LEU A 525 -16.94 -10.62 23.67
C LEU A 525 -18.43 -10.70 23.27
N GLY A 526 -18.72 -11.33 22.13
CA GLY A 526 -20.09 -11.63 21.73
C GLY A 526 -20.80 -12.53 22.74
N GLU A 527 -22.14 -12.56 22.70
CA GLU A 527 -22.96 -13.31 23.67
C GLU A 527 -22.54 -14.78 23.80
N LYS A 528 -22.30 -15.44 22.66
CA LYS A 528 -21.88 -16.85 22.61
C LYS A 528 -20.55 -17.09 23.34
N LEU A 529 -19.55 -16.26 23.05
CA LEU A 529 -18.23 -16.35 23.67
C LEU A 529 -18.28 -15.97 25.16
N SER A 530 -19.06 -14.95 25.52
CA SER A 530 -19.32 -14.58 26.91
C SER A 530 -19.93 -15.73 27.70
N GLY A 531 -20.90 -16.44 27.09
CA GLY A 531 -21.51 -17.65 27.62
C GLY A 531 -20.49 -18.77 27.80
N CYS A 532 -19.66 -19.06 26.79
CA CYS A 532 -18.59 -20.05 26.91
C CYS A 532 -17.59 -19.72 28.02
N PHE A 533 -17.19 -18.45 28.18
CA PHE A 533 -16.34 -18.04 29.30
C PHE A 533 -17.05 -18.19 30.64
N GLY A 534 -18.32 -17.82 30.74
CA GLY A 534 -19.11 -17.98 31.96
C GLY A 534 -19.21 -19.44 32.38
N GLU A 535 -19.54 -20.33 31.44
CA GLU A 535 -19.63 -21.76 31.67
C GLU A 535 -18.26 -22.35 32.01
N ALA A 536 -17.21 -22.00 31.27
CA ALA A 536 -15.85 -22.44 31.55
C ALA A 536 -15.38 -22.03 32.94
N ILE A 537 -15.57 -20.76 33.34
CA ILE A 537 -15.19 -20.27 34.67
C ILE A 537 -15.97 -21.02 35.76
N SER A 538 -17.29 -21.14 35.58
CA SER A 538 -18.18 -21.82 36.54
C SER A 538 -17.79 -23.29 36.73
N GLN A 539 -17.70 -24.06 35.66
CA GLN A 539 -17.42 -25.50 35.72
C GLN A 539 -15.98 -25.80 36.08
N PHE A 540 -15.02 -25.09 35.48
CA PHE A 540 -13.60 -25.32 35.78
C PHE A 540 -13.27 -25.02 37.25
N SER A 541 -13.95 -24.05 37.88
CA SER A 541 -13.79 -23.78 39.32
C SER A 541 -14.22 -24.94 40.22
N ARG A 542 -15.10 -25.83 39.73
CA ARG A 542 -15.58 -27.04 40.43
C ARG A 542 -14.71 -28.27 40.16
N GLU A 543 -13.81 -28.21 39.17
CA GLU A 543 -12.88 -29.30 38.90
C GLU A 543 -11.85 -29.43 40.04
N PRO A 544 -11.43 -30.65 40.39
CA PRO A 544 -10.47 -30.85 41.47
C PRO A 544 -9.09 -30.24 41.13
N PRO A 545 -8.29 -29.82 42.13
CA PRO A 545 -7.01 -29.13 41.91
C PRO A 545 -6.02 -29.90 41.02
N CYS A 546 -6.04 -31.24 41.08
CA CYS A 546 -5.21 -32.09 40.25
C CYS A 546 -5.55 -32.01 38.75
N VAL A 547 -6.83 -31.78 38.41
CA VAL A 547 -7.28 -31.52 37.04
C VAL A 547 -6.93 -30.09 36.66
N GLN A 548 -7.25 -29.12 37.54
CA GLN A 548 -6.96 -27.70 37.27
C GLN A 548 -5.47 -27.42 37.02
N GLY A 549 -4.56 -28.15 37.66
CA GLY A 549 -3.12 -27.99 37.51
C GLY A 549 -2.51 -28.62 36.25
N ASN A 550 -3.28 -29.38 35.45
CA ASN A 550 -2.77 -30.13 34.30
C ASN A 550 -3.79 -30.27 33.15
N ALA A 551 -4.59 -29.24 32.91
CA ALA A 551 -5.68 -29.26 31.94
C ALA A 551 -5.37 -28.40 30.70
N ARG A 552 -5.96 -28.77 29.57
CA ARG A 552 -6.03 -27.99 28.33
C ARG A 552 -7.50 -27.68 28.06
N LEU A 553 -7.88 -26.41 28.24
CA LEU A 553 -9.23 -25.92 28.03
C LEU A 553 -9.33 -25.26 26.65
N ARG A 554 -10.22 -25.74 25.79
CA ARG A 554 -10.56 -25.16 24.49
C ARG A 554 -11.96 -24.54 24.53
N LEU A 555 -12.06 -23.23 24.37
CA LEU A 555 -13.34 -22.56 24.15
C LEU A 555 -13.61 -22.50 22.65
N SER A 556 -14.74 -23.01 22.18
CA SER A 556 -15.12 -23.03 20.77
C SER A 556 -16.44 -22.31 20.56
N TRP A 557 -16.51 -21.52 19.49
CA TRP A 557 -17.72 -20.82 19.02
C TRP A 557 -17.70 -20.76 17.49
N ASP A 558 -18.80 -20.31 16.87
CA ASP A 558 -19.04 -20.43 15.43
C ASP A 558 -17.91 -19.87 14.53
N SER A 559 -17.16 -18.87 15.00
CA SER A 559 -16.12 -18.19 14.23
C SER A 559 -14.70 -18.48 14.72
N GLY A 560 -14.49 -19.37 15.70
CA GLY A 560 -13.14 -19.67 16.17
C GLY A 560 -13.05 -20.48 17.47
N SER A 561 -11.81 -20.65 17.93
CA SER A 561 -11.50 -21.26 19.22
C SER A 561 -10.37 -20.52 19.95
N LEU A 562 -10.37 -20.64 21.28
CA LEU A 562 -9.31 -20.17 22.18
C LEU A 562 -8.83 -21.34 23.01
N GLU A 563 -7.52 -21.42 23.24
CA GLU A 563 -6.93 -22.46 24.07
C GLU A 563 -6.17 -21.90 25.28
N PHE A 564 -6.34 -22.60 26.40
CA PHE A 564 -5.68 -22.32 27.66
C PHE A 564 -5.05 -23.62 28.18
N VAL A 565 -3.84 -23.55 28.73
CA VAL A 565 -3.12 -24.73 29.23
C VAL A 565 -2.58 -24.48 30.64
N SER A 566 -2.76 -25.46 31.54
CA SER A 566 -2.05 -25.57 32.81
C SER A 566 -1.21 -26.85 32.83
N GLY A 567 -0.04 -26.78 33.47
CA GLY A 567 0.87 -27.92 33.56
C GLY A 567 1.27 -28.47 32.18
N LYS A 568 1.05 -29.77 31.97
CA LYS A 568 1.32 -30.45 30.68
C LYS A 568 0.07 -30.53 29.78
N GLY A 569 -1.09 -30.05 30.24
CA GLY A 569 -2.33 -30.08 29.47
C GLY A 569 -2.85 -31.49 29.15
N GLN A 570 -2.69 -32.45 30.07
CA GLN A 570 -3.09 -33.84 29.84
C GLN A 570 -4.61 -34.08 29.89
N TYR A 571 -5.36 -33.20 30.56
CA TYR A 571 -6.82 -33.29 30.63
C TYR A 571 -7.46 -32.31 29.64
N GLU A 572 -8.00 -32.83 28.53
CA GLU A 572 -8.63 -32.00 27.51
C GLU A 572 -10.07 -31.67 27.91
N ILE A 573 -10.37 -30.39 27.94
CA ILE A 573 -11.67 -29.84 28.30
C ILE A 573 -12.09 -28.97 27.12
N SER A 574 -13.29 -29.12 26.62
CA SER A 574 -13.84 -28.23 25.61
C SER A 574 -15.11 -27.57 26.11
N VAL A 575 -15.29 -26.29 25.80
CA VAL A 575 -16.55 -25.58 26.03
C VAL A 575 -17.00 -25.03 24.71
N SER A 576 -18.09 -25.58 24.19
CA SER A 576 -18.61 -25.22 22.88
C SER A 576 -20.02 -24.69 22.98
N TYR A 577 -20.32 -23.64 22.21
CA TYR A 577 -21.68 -23.13 22.10
C TYR A 577 -22.48 -24.02 21.14
N GLN A 578 -23.47 -24.77 21.64
CA GLN A 578 -24.29 -25.70 20.86
C GLN A 578 -25.77 -25.52 21.23
N GLU A 579 -26.66 -25.55 20.23
CA GLU A 579 -28.13 -25.50 20.46
C GLU A 579 -28.57 -24.32 21.34
N GLY A 580 -27.94 -23.16 21.17
CA GLY A 580 -28.28 -21.94 21.91
C GLY A 580 -27.66 -21.84 23.31
N ASN A 581 -26.89 -22.84 23.78
CA ASN A 581 -26.28 -22.82 25.11
C ASN A 581 -24.80 -23.25 25.09
N PRO A 582 -23.94 -22.69 25.97
CA PRO A 582 -22.59 -23.19 26.16
C PRO A 582 -22.63 -24.58 26.84
N ARG A 583 -21.94 -25.56 26.28
CA ARG A 583 -21.80 -26.92 26.83
C ARG A 583 -20.35 -27.18 27.22
N TYR A 584 -20.15 -27.60 28.46
CA TYR A 584 -18.85 -28.01 28.98
C TYR A 584 -18.66 -29.52 28.81
N HIS A 585 -17.66 -29.91 28.03
CA HIS A 585 -17.30 -31.29 27.74
C HIS A 585 -15.91 -31.59 28.28
N PHE A 586 -15.83 -32.68 29.05
CA PHE A 586 -14.57 -33.19 29.55
C PHE A 586 -14.17 -34.37 28.68
N HIS A 587 -13.17 -34.19 27.81
CA HIS A 587 -12.72 -35.20 26.88
C HIS A 587 -11.60 -36.00 27.52
N VAL A 588 -11.89 -37.21 27.95
CA VAL A 588 -10.84 -38.15 28.31
C VAL A 588 -11.17 -39.51 27.72
N GLU A 589 -10.32 -39.95 26.79
CA GLU A 589 -10.44 -41.28 26.18
C GLU A 589 -10.29 -42.40 27.22
N THR A 590 -9.64 -42.16 28.38
CA THR A 590 -9.68 -43.03 29.58
C THR A 590 -9.34 -42.28 30.88
N LEU A 591 -10.35 -41.83 31.63
CA LEU A 591 -10.16 -41.20 32.96
C LEU A 591 -9.68 -42.26 33.98
N PRO A 592 -8.60 -42.02 34.74
CA PRO A 592 -8.28 -42.84 35.90
C PRO A 592 -9.43 -42.80 36.92
N GLY A 593 -9.90 -43.96 37.39
CA GLY A 593 -11.10 -44.06 38.23
C GLY A 593 -11.07 -43.20 39.50
N HIS A 594 -9.89 -43.01 40.11
CA HIS A 594 -9.74 -42.14 41.29
C HIS A 594 -9.98 -40.65 40.99
N LEU A 595 -9.66 -40.19 39.77
CA LEU A 595 -9.93 -38.81 39.35
C LEU A 595 -11.42 -38.60 39.06
N TYR A 596 -12.07 -39.60 38.45
CA TYR A 596 -13.52 -39.56 38.24
C TYR A 596 -14.27 -39.49 39.57
N VAL A 597 -13.87 -40.29 40.56
CA VAL A 597 -14.44 -40.25 41.92
C VAL A 597 -14.19 -38.91 42.61
N ALA A 598 -12.99 -38.33 42.47
CA ALA A 598 -12.70 -36.99 43.02
C ALA A 598 -13.60 -35.90 42.38
N ARG A 599 -13.89 -36.02 41.08
CA ARG A 599 -14.78 -35.12 40.35
C ARG A 599 -16.24 -35.27 40.78
N LEU A 600 -16.71 -36.51 41.00
CA LEU A 600 -18.04 -36.77 41.56
C LEU A 600 -18.21 -36.17 42.96
N ARG A 601 -17.16 -36.15 43.79
CA ARG A 601 -17.23 -35.50 45.11
C ARG A 601 -17.33 -33.98 45.03
N SER A 602 -16.71 -33.38 44.03
CA SER A 602 -16.74 -31.92 43.86
C SER A 602 -18.04 -31.45 43.20
N HIS A 603 -18.69 -32.30 42.39
CA HIS A 603 -19.96 -32.02 41.75
C HIS A 603 -21.12 -32.54 42.59
N ARG A 604 -21.84 -31.63 43.28
CA ARG A 604 -23.09 -31.94 43.99
C ARG A 604 -24.24 -32.09 43.00
N ASP A 605 -24.17 -33.10 42.15
CA ASP A 605 -25.25 -33.36 41.20
C ASP A 605 -26.51 -33.83 41.95
N PRO A 606 -27.70 -33.36 41.54
CA PRO A 606 -28.93 -33.75 42.18
C PRO A 606 -29.18 -35.25 42.01
N LEU A 607 -29.58 -35.90 43.11
CA LEU A 607 -29.90 -37.32 43.12
C LEU A 607 -31.15 -37.58 42.25
N SER A 608 -30.95 -38.28 41.15
CA SER A 608 -32.03 -38.83 40.33
C SER A 608 -31.60 -40.21 39.80
N ALA A 609 -32.58 -41.03 39.40
CA ALA A 609 -32.28 -42.33 38.78
C ALA A 609 -31.43 -42.16 37.51
N ASP A 610 -31.68 -41.12 36.72
CA ASP A 610 -30.90 -40.82 35.51
C ASP A 610 -29.47 -40.38 35.84
N THR A 611 -29.30 -39.59 36.90
CA THR A 611 -27.96 -39.17 37.39
C THR A 611 -27.14 -40.41 37.80
N LEU A 612 -27.73 -41.33 38.57
CA LEU A 612 -27.04 -42.56 39.01
C LEU A 612 -26.71 -43.50 37.85
N LEU A 613 -27.63 -43.64 36.89
CA LEU A 613 -27.40 -44.47 35.69
C LEU A 613 -26.27 -43.90 34.82
N ARG A 614 -26.24 -42.58 34.66
CA ARG A 614 -25.17 -41.88 33.95
C ARG A 614 -23.82 -42.15 34.63
N PHE A 615 -23.73 -41.97 35.95
CA PHE A 615 -22.48 -42.23 36.67
C PHE A 615 -22.03 -43.68 36.62
N HIS A 616 -22.96 -44.63 36.69
CA HIS A 616 -22.66 -46.05 36.49
C HIS A 616 -22.06 -46.30 35.09
N THR A 617 -22.63 -45.70 34.06
CA THR A 617 -22.20 -45.85 32.67
C THR A 617 -20.82 -45.23 32.45
N ASP A 618 -20.60 -44.02 32.96
CA ASP A 618 -19.33 -43.29 32.85
C ASP A 618 -18.20 -43.98 33.61
N LEU A 619 -18.47 -44.59 34.78
CA LEU A 619 -17.50 -45.41 35.50
C LEU A 619 -17.10 -46.68 34.74
N GLY A 620 -17.98 -47.20 33.87
CA GLY A 620 -17.69 -48.31 32.98
C GLY A 620 -16.66 -47.98 31.90
N LEU A 621 -16.44 -46.69 31.62
CA LEU A 621 -15.46 -46.20 30.64
C LEU A 621 -14.12 -45.78 31.30
N CYS A 622 -14.04 -45.76 32.63
CA CYS A 622 -12.84 -45.37 33.37
C CYS A 622 -11.82 -46.52 33.48
N ARG A 623 -10.52 -46.21 33.52
CA ARG A 623 -9.43 -47.17 33.81
C ARG A 623 -9.15 -47.28 35.31
N GLY A 624 -8.95 -48.50 35.82
CA GLY A 624 -8.56 -48.78 37.21
C GLY A 624 -9.57 -49.67 37.93
N ASP A 625 -9.40 -49.84 39.25
CA ASP A 625 -10.30 -50.65 40.08
C ASP A 625 -11.62 -49.92 40.41
N THR A 626 -12.46 -49.78 39.39
CA THR A 626 -13.80 -49.18 39.48
C THR A 626 -14.90 -50.23 39.67
N ALA A 627 -14.58 -51.52 39.58
CA ALA A 627 -15.55 -52.62 39.59
C ALA A 627 -16.45 -52.60 40.83
N ALA A 628 -15.87 -52.51 42.03
CA ALA A 628 -16.63 -52.48 43.28
C ALA A 628 -17.57 -51.26 43.37
N LEU A 629 -17.11 -50.08 42.94
CA LEU A 629 -17.93 -48.86 42.93
C LEU A 629 -19.05 -48.93 41.89
N ARG A 630 -18.79 -49.54 40.73
CA ARG A 630 -19.79 -49.75 39.70
C ARG A 630 -20.91 -50.67 40.20
N THR A 631 -20.57 -51.76 40.89
CA THR A 631 -21.56 -52.65 41.52
C THR A 631 -22.39 -51.91 42.56
N LEU A 632 -21.77 -51.09 43.41
CA LEU A 632 -22.46 -50.25 44.38
C LEU A 632 -23.42 -49.24 43.71
N LEU A 633 -22.98 -48.53 42.67
CA LEU A 633 -23.83 -47.59 41.94
C LEU A 633 -24.97 -48.27 41.19
N GLN A 634 -24.74 -49.46 40.63
CA GLN A 634 -25.81 -50.22 40.00
C GLN A 634 -26.85 -50.67 41.02
N LYS A 635 -26.42 -51.12 42.20
CA LYS A 635 -27.34 -51.46 43.30
C LYS A 635 -28.09 -50.24 43.80
N ALA A 636 -27.40 -49.11 43.96
CA ALA A 636 -28.01 -47.85 44.35
C ALA A 636 -29.06 -47.38 43.34
N TRP A 637 -28.75 -47.46 42.04
CA TRP A 637 -29.68 -47.13 40.97
C TRP A 637 -30.92 -48.06 40.98
N GLN A 638 -30.71 -49.38 41.06
CA GLN A 638 -31.81 -50.36 41.09
C GLN A 638 -32.73 -50.15 42.28
N GLY A 639 -32.16 -49.96 43.48
CA GLY A 639 -32.92 -49.71 44.70
C GLY A 639 -33.65 -48.37 44.61
N PHE A 640 -32.93 -47.29 44.31
CA PHE A 640 -33.49 -45.95 44.24
C PHE A 640 -34.61 -45.82 43.20
N HIS A 641 -34.47 -46.44 42.03
CA HIS A 641 -35.48 -46.38 40.96
C HIS A 641 -36.79 -47.09 41.34
N GLN A 642 -36.74 -48.08 42.23
CA GLN A 642 -37.92 -48.79 42.73
C GLN A 642 -38.63 -48.05 43.87
N GLU A 643 -37.99 -47.04 44.45
CA GLU A 643 -38.60 -46.24 45.51
C GLU A 643 -39.73 -45.34 45.00
N PRO A 644 -40.77 -45.09 45.82
CA PRO A 644 -41.83 -44.16 45.46
C PRO A 644 -41.28 -42.73 45.28
N ARG A 645 -41.95 -41.95 44.42
CA ARG A 645 -41.53 -40.59 44.05
C ARG A 645 -41.33 -39.65 45.24
N CYS A 646 -42.02 -39.87 46.37
CA CYS A 646 -41.84 -39.11 47.59
C CYS A 646 -40.46 -39.31 48.23
N VAL A 647 -39.95 -40.54 48.25
CA VAL A 647 -38.59 -40.86 48.73
C VAL A 647 -37.57 -40.33 47.72
N GLN A 648 -37.79 -40.59 46.42
CA GLN A 648 -36.87 -40.11 45.38
C GLN A 648 -36.73 -38.58 45.37
N GLY A 649 -37.80 -37.83 45.66
CA GLY A 649 -37.81 -36.37 45.71
C GLY A 649 -37.22 -35.74 46.98
N ASN A 650 -36.85 -36.53 48.00
CA ASN A 650 -36.37 -36.03 49.29
C ASN A 650 -35.27 -36.91 49.92
N ALA A 651 -34.54 -37.68 49.11
CA ALA A 651 -33.55 -38.62 49.58
C ALA A 651 -32.13 -38.06 49.66
N ARG A 652 -31.36 -38.56 50.62
CA ARG A 652 -29.91 -38.43 50.73
C ARG A 652 -29.31 -39.81 50.55
N LEU A 653 -28.69 -40.06 49.40
CA LEU A 653 -28.04 -41.34 49.08
C LEU A 653 -26.55 -41.27 49.43
N LEU A 654 -26.09 -42.18 50.29
CA LEU A 654 -24.69 -42.37 50.68
C LEU A 654 -24.18 -43.70 50.13
N ILE A 655 -23.22 -43.64 49.22
CA ILE A 655 -22.50 -44.83 48.75
C ILE A 655 -21.16 -44.90 49.47
N ARG A 656 -20.98 -45.91 50.33
CA ARG A 656 -19.78 -46.06 51.18
C ARG A 656 -18.87 -47.15 50.64
N ARG A 657 -17.59 -46.82 50.41
CA ARG A 657 -16.53 -47.76 50.02
C ARG A 657 -15.22 -47.40 50.71
N ASP A 658 -14.61 -48.34 51.45
CA ASP A 658 -13.26 -48.24 52.01
C ASP A 658 -12.97 -46.92 52.78
N GLY A 659 -13.91 -46.47 53.61
CA GLY A 659 -13.79 -45.22 54.38
C GLY A 659 -13.99 -43.94 53.55
N GLN A 660 -14.48 -44.07 52.32
CA GLN A 660 -14.84 -42.96 51.45
C GLN A 660 -16.33 -42.98 51.11
N ASP A 661 -16.98 -41.83 51.29
CA ASP A 661 -18.41 -41.67 51.04
C ASP A 661 -18.62 -40.84 49.76
N LEU A 662 -19.54 -41.28 48.90
CA LEU A 662 -20.15 -40.48 47.85
C LEU A 662 -21.57 -40.13 48.27
N GLU A 663 -21.88 -38.84 48.26
CA GLU A 663 -23.17 -38.32 48.70
C GLU A 663 -23.91 -37.69 47.52
N PHE A 664 -25.17 -38.11 47.34
CA PHE A 664 -26.10 -37.51 46.40
C PHE A 664 -27.35 -37.08 47.16
N VAL A 665 -27.89 -35.90 46.85
CA VAL A 665 -29.06 -35.36 47.57
C VAL A 665 -30.16 -34.94 46.59
N SER A 666 -31.39 -35.28 46.93
CA SER A 666 -32.62 -34.84 46.29
C SER A 666 -33.50 -34.14 47.33
N GLY A 667 -34.12 -33.02 46.96
CA GLY A 667 -34.96 -32.23 47.87
C GLY A 667 -34.21 -31.74 49.11
N GLN A 668 -34.79 -31.98 50.29
CA GLN A 668 -34.19 -31.63 51.59
C GLN A 668 -33.32 -32.76 52.18
N GLY A 669 -33.28 -33.94 51.55
CA GLY A 669 -32.43 -35.06 51.98
C GLY A 669 -32.85 -35.72 53.29
N GLN A 670 -34.15 -35.73 53.62
CA GLN A 670 -34.65 -36.27 54.90
C GLN A 670 -34.75 -37.81 54.93
N CYS A 671 -34.79 -38.46 53.77
CA CYS A 671 -34.74 -39.92 53.69
C CYS A 671 -33.30 -40.37 53.43
N GLU A 672 -32.61 -40.93 54.42
CA GLU A 672 -31.25 -41.44 54.21
C GLU A 672 -31.31 -42.84 53.58
N ILE A 673 -30.65 -42.97 52.44
CA ILE A 673 -30.45 -44.23 51.73
C ILE A 673 -28.96 -44.52 51.76
N SER A 674 -28.57 -45.68 52.24
CA SER A 674 -27.15 -46.07 52.27
C SER A 674 -26.93 -47.33 51.46
N VAL A 675 -25.86 -47.32 50.65
CA VAL A 675 -25.43 -48.45 49.84
C VAL A 675 -23.98 -48.75 50.18
N LEU A 676 -23.76 -49.91 50.77
CA LEU A 676 -22.46 -50.31 51.31
C LEU A 676 -22.17 -51.77 50.97
N LEU A 677 -20.89 -52.09 50.83
CA LEU A 677 -20.42 -53.47 50.69
C LEU A 677 -20.37 -54.11 52.08
N ALA A 678 -21.23 -55.08 52.34
CA ALA A 678 -21.17 -55.93 53.52
C ALA A 678 -20.96 -57.38 53.06
N ASP A 679 -19.91 -58.02 53.55
CA ASP A 679 -19.49 -59.37 53.17
C ASP A 679 -19.25 -59.56 51.66
N GLY A 680 -18.82 -58.49 50.97
CA GLY A 680 -18.54 -58.51 49.53
C GLY A 680 -19.76 -58.27 48.63
N GLU A 681 -20.96 -58.17 49.19
CA GLU A 681 -22.20 -57.90 48.45
C GLU A 681 -22.74 -56.49 48.74
N PRO A 682 -23.24 -55.76 47.72
CA PRO A 682 -23.80 -54.44 47.91
C PRO A 682 -25.19 -54.54 48.55
N GLN A 683 -25.30 -54.02 49.78
CA GLN A 683 -26.57 -53.93 50.52
C GLN A 683 -27.17 -52.54 50.37
N TYR A 684 -28.49 -52.49 50.21
CA TYR A 684 -29.27 -51.25 50.09
C TYR A 684 -30.13 -51.11 51.34
N HIS A 685 -29.89 -50.06 52.11
CA HIS A 685 -30.57 -49.79 53.38
C HIS A 685 -31.26 -48.44 53.34
N ILE A 686 -32.51 -48.39 53.79
CA ILE A 686 -33.23 -47.14 54.00
C ILE A 686 -33.36 -46.94 55.50
N THR A 687 -32.97 -45.77 55.99
CA THR A 687 -33.11 -45.39 57.38
C THR A 687 -33.85 -44.06 57.44
N GLU A 688 -35.04 -44.06 58.05
CA GLU A 688 -35.70 -42.81 58.39
C GLU A 688 -34.88 -42.12 59.48
N LEU A 689 -34.46 -40.89 59.21
CA LEU A 689 -33.83 -40.06 60.23
C LEU A 689 -34.91 -39.72 61.26
N GLY A 690 -34.84 -40.38 62.43
CA GLY A 690 -35.79 -40.23 63.52
C GLY A 690 -36.00 -38.77 63.91
N GLY A 691 -37.19 -38.26 63.62
CA GLY A 691 -37.71 -36.98 64.07
C GLY A 691 -39.15 -36.85 63.59
N ASP A 692 -40.09 -36.93 64.54
CA ASP A 692 -41.56 -36.80 64.44
C ASP A 692 -42.24 -37.33 63.16
N ARG A 693 -43.17 -38.29 63.36
CA ARG A 693 -44.06 -38.83 62.32
C ARG A 693 -44.42 -37.74 61.30
N PRO A 694 -44.28 -37.98 59.98
CA PRO A 694 -44.68 -36.98 59.00
C PRO A 694 -46.18 -36.69 59.16
N GLU A 695 -46.52 -35.59 59.83
CA GLU A 695 -47.89 -35.24 60.24
C GLU A 695 -48.78 -34.83 59.06
N THR A 696 -48.26 -34.81 57.84
CA THR A 696 -49.05 -34.56 56.63
C THR A 696 -48.50 -35.36 55.44
N TRP A 697 -49.11 -36.51 55.15
CA TRP A 697 -49.01 -37.15 53.84
C TRP A 697 -49.91 -36.37 52.86
N SER A 698 -49.47 -35.19 52.42
CA SER A 698 -50.15 -34.41 51.37
C SER A 698 -49.34 -34.51 50.09
N HIS A 699 -49.76 -35.38 49.16
CA HIS A 699 -49.12 -35.54 47.87
C HIS A 699 -49.42 -34.35 46.93
N ALA A 700 -48.43 -33.95 46.13
CA ALA A 700 -48.62 -33.06 44.98
C ALA A 700 -49.02 -33.82 43.69
N SER A 701 -49.14 -35.16 43.73
CA SER A 701 -49.57 -35.98 42.59
C SER A 701 -50.30 -37.25 43.05
N PRO A 702 -51.49 -37.56 42.50
CA PRO A 702 -52.29 -38.72 42.90
C PRO A 702 -51.70 -40.05 42.40
N GLU A 703 -51.96 -41.14 43.13
CA GLU A 703 -51.57 -42.51 42.74
C GLU A 703 -52.53 -43.07 41.67
N PRO A 704 -52.13 -44.05 40.84
CA PRO A 704 -53.05 -44.70 39.90
C PRO A 704 -54.21 -45.40 40.63
N LEU A 705 -55.44 -45.23 40.12
CA LEU A 705 -56.66 -45.80 40.68
C LEU A 705 -57.11 -47.04 39.90
N SER A 706 -56.88 -48.21 40.48
CA SER A 706 -57.56 -49.46 40.13
C SER A 706 -57.78 -50.27 41.40
N VAL A 707 -58.63 -51.30 41.35
CA VAL A 707 -58.81 -52.22 42.50
C VAL A 707 -57.46 -52.84 42.91
N THR A 708 -56.65 -53.25 41.92
CA THR A 708 -55.32 -53.82 42.15
C THR A 708 -54.35 -52.82 42.75
N ASP A 709 -54.42 -51.54 42.36
CA ASP A 709 -53.56 -50.50 42.94
C ASP A 709 -53.97 -50.18 44.37
N LEU A 710 -55.28 -50.11 44.67
CA LEU A 710 -55.77 -49.94 46.03
C LEU A 710 -55.34 -51.09 46.95
N GLU A 711 -55.42 -52.34 46.48
CA GLU A 711 -54.92 -53.51 47.22
C GLU A 711 -53.41 -53.46 47.43
N ARG A 712 -52.64 -53.12 46.38
CA ARG A 712 -51.18 -53.01 46.46
C ARG A 712 -50.75 -51.95 47.48
N VAL A 713 -51.43 -50.80 47.50
CA VAL A 713 -51.14 -49.72 48.45
C VAL A 713 -51.53 -50.12 49.87
N ARG A 714 -52.69 -50.76 50.07
CA ARG A 714 -53.09 -51.32 51.36
C ARG A 714 -52.04 -52.30 51.92
N ASP A 715 -51.58 -53.24 51.11
CA ASP A 715 -50.62 -54.27 51.53
C ASP A 715 -49.23 -53.68 51.79
N ARG A 716 -48.83 -52.64 51.04
CA ARG A 716 -47.58 -51.88 51.30
C ARG A 716 -47.64 -51.12 52.62
N LEU A 717 -48.73 -50.41 52.89
CA LEU A 717 -48.94 -49.71 54.15
C LEU A 717 -48.99 -50.69 55.34
N GLY A 718 -49.51 -51.91 55.13
CA GLY A 718 -49.46 -52.98 56.12
C GLY A 718 -48.03 -53.40 56.48
N ARG A 719 -47.14 -53.57 55.48
CA ARG A 719 -45.72 -53.91 55.70
C ARG A 719 -44.94 -52.81 56.41
N TRP A 720 -45.34 -51.56 56.24
CA TRP A 720 -44.74 -50.40 56.92
C TRP A 720 -45.30 -50.16 58.33
N GLY A 721 -46.27 -50.97 58.79
CA GLY A 721 -46.95 -50.75 60.08
C GLY A 721 -47.80 -49.47 60.12
N ALA A 722 -48.05 -48.84 58.96
CA ALA A 722 -48.79 -47.58 58.83
C ALA A 722 -50.30 -47.78 58.60
N LEU A 723 -50.74 -49.02 58.37
CA LEU A 723 -52.14 -49.37 58.15
C LEU A 723 -52.91 -49.50 59.48
N GLY A 724 -53.28 -48.37 60.08
CA GLY A 724 -54.17 -48.35 61.25
C GLY A 724 -55.59 -48.84 60.93
N GLU A 725 -56.37 -49.20 61.96
CA GLU A 725 -57.73 -49.75 61.80
C GLU A 725 -58.66 -48.85 60.96
N GLU A 726 -58.58 -47.53 61.15
CA GLU A 726 -59.41 -46.55 60.41
C GLU A 726 -59.11 -46.56 58.91
N LEU A 727 -57.82 -46.59 58.55
CA LEU A 727 -57.36 -46.57 57.17
C LEU A 727 -57.61 -47.92 56.49
N SER A 728 -57.38 -49.02 57.21
CA SER A 728 -57.71 -50.37 56.75
C SER A 728 -59.21 -50.49 56.41
N GLY A 729 -60.08 -49.97 57.28
CA GLY A 729 -61.51 -49.91 57.04
C GLY A 729 -61.89 -49.07 55.81
N CYS A 730 -61.24 -47.92 55.61
CA CYS A 730 -61.48 -47.10 54.41
C CYS A 730 -61.01 -47.77 53.12
N PHE A 731 -59.85 -48.43 53.12
CA PHE A 731 -59.41 -49.20 51.94
C PHE A 731 -60.34 -50.37 51.66
N GLY A 732 -60.83 -51.06 52.69
CA GLY A 732 -61.83 -52.12 52.54
C GLY A 732 -63.11 -51.62 51.86
N GLU A 733 -63.64 -50.48 52.32
CA GLU A 733 -64.84 -49.86 51.75
C GLU A 733 -64.59 -49.33 50.33
N ALA A 734 -63.46 -48.65 50.11
CA ALA A 734 -63.03 -48.15 48.80
C ALA A 734 -62.94 -49.26 47.76
N ILE A 735 -62.26 -50.37 48.09
CA ILE A 735 -62.12 -51.52 47.19
C ILE A 735 -63.49 -52.17 46.92
N SER A 736 -64.29 -52.37 47.97
CA SER A 736 -65.59 -53.03 47.85
C SER A 736 -66.59 -52.24 47.01
N GLN A 737 -66.64 -50.92 47.17
CA GLN A 737 -67.61 -50.09 46.46
C GLN A 737 -67.11 -49.73 45.07
N PHE A 738 -65.82 -49.36 44.93
CA PHE A 738 -65.26 -49.00 43.63
C PHE A 738 -65.32 -50.14 42.62
N SER A 739 -65.16 -51.40 43.07
CA SER A 739 -65.30 -52.58 42.21
C SER A 739 -66.71 -52.79 41.65
N ARG A 740 -67.74 -52.15 42.23
CA ARG A 740 -69.14 -52.22 41.80
C ARG A 740 -69.55 -51.06 40.89
N GLU A 741 -68.70 -50.03 40.77
CA GLU A 741 -68.94 -48.90 39.90
C GLU A 741 -68.93 -49.31 38.41
N PRO A 742 -69.72 -48.63 37.55
CA PRO A 742 -69.68 -48.86 36.12
C PRO A 742 -68.28 -48.61 35.54
N PRO A 743 -67.85 -49.33 34.48
CA PRO A 743 -66.52 -49.16 33.88
C PRO A 743 -66.20 -47.73 33.42
N CYS A 744 -67.22 -46.95 33.03
CA CYS A 744 -67.03 -45.54 32.67
C CYS A 744 -66.64 -44.65 33.85
N VAL A 745 -67.08 -44.98 35.06
CA VAL A 745 -66.66 -44.30 36.31
C VAL A 745 -65.27 -44.79 36.70
N GLN A 746 -65.03 -46.11 36.68
CA GLN A 746 -63.72 -46.68 37.04
C GLN A 746 -62.57 -46.16 36.14
N GLY A 747 -62.84 -45.92 34.85
CA GLY A 747 -61.85 -45.41 33.89
C GLY A 747 -61.59 -43.90 33.95
N ASN A 748 -62.33 -43.13 34.75
CA ASN A 748 -62.20 -41.67 34.82
C ASN A 748 -62.47 -41.11 36.24
N ALA A 749 -62.19 -41.89 37.28
CA ALA A 749 -62.47 -41.52 38.67
C ALA A 749 -61.26 -40.89 39.38
N ARG A 750 -61.55 -39.95 40.28
CA ARG A 750 -60.62 -39.47 41.30
C ARG A 750 -61.15 -39.90 42.66
N MET A 751 -60.43 -40.77 43.35
CA MET A 751 -60.83 -41.26 44.66
C MET A 751 -60.01 -40.62 45.77
N GLY A 752 -60.67 -39.98 46.72
CA GLY A 752 -60.07 -39.50 47.97
C GLY A 752 -60.38 -40.44 49.14
N ILE A 753 -59.37 -41.05 49.74
CA ILE A 753 -59.51 -41.80 50.99
C ILE A 753 -59.06 -40.92 52.16
N GLN A 754 -59.95 -40.61 53.09
CA GLN A 754 -59.67 -39.73 54.23
C GLN A 754 -59.89 -40.43 55.56
N TRP A 755 -58.88 -40.39 56.43
CA TRP A 755 -58.92 -40.95 57.79
C TRP A 755 -58.25 -39.96 58.76
N GLY A 756 -58.92 -39.57 59.84
CA GLY A 756 -58.42 -38.54 60.76
C GLY A 756 -57.96 -37.25 60.05
N ARG A 757 -56.66 -36.93 60.14
CA ARG A 757 -56.00 -35.81 59.43
C ARG A 757 -55.32 -36.20 58.11
N GLY A 758 -55.27 -37.50 57.77
CA GLY A 758 -54.63 -38.02 56.56
C GLY A 758 -55.59 -38.09 55.37
N ARG A 759 -55.07 -37.88 54.16
CA ARG A 759 -55.79 -38.04 52.89
C ARG A 759 -54.89 -38.69 51.85
N LEU A 760 -55.39 -39.72 51.18
CA LEU A 760 -54.79 -40.32 49.98
C LEU A 760 -55.66 -39.98 48.78
N GLU A 761 -55.02 -39.72 47.65
CA GLU A 761 -55.70 -39.46 46.40
C GLU A 761 -55.24 -40.43 45.33
N PHE A 762 -56.21 -41.01 44.65
CA PHE A 762 -56.03 -41.94 43.55
C PHE A 762 -56.72 -41.38 42.30
N LEU A 763 -56.17 -41.61 41.12
CA LEU A 763 -56.66 -41.10 39.85
C LEU A 763 -56.66 -42.19 38.77
N SER A 764 -57.77 -42.32 38.06
CA SER A 764 -57.92 -43.10 36.83
C SER A 764 -58.40 -42.15 35.73
N GLY A 765 -57.82 -42.26 34.53
CA GLY A 765 -58.11 -41.36 33.41
C GLY A 765 -57.83 -39.89 33.75
N GLU A 766 -58.78 -39.01 33.44
CA GLU A 766 -58.70 -37.57 33.74
C GLU A 766 -59.24 -37.22 35.14
N GLY A 767 -59.84 -38.18 35.86
CA GLY A 767 -60.36 -38.02 37.21
C GLY A 767 -61.57 -37.09 37.33
N GLN A 768 -62.49 -37.14 36.36
CA GLN A 768 -63.69 -36.29 36.33
C GLN A 768 -64.82 -36.77 37.24
N CYS A 769 -64.83 -38.05 37.63
CA CYS A 769 -65.78 -38.59 38.62
C CYS A 769 -65.16 -38.57 40.02
N GLU A 770 -65.56 -37.65 40.89
CA GLU A 770 -65.00 -37.55 42.24
C GLU A 770 -65.73 -38.51 43.20
N ILE A 771 -64.96 -39.42 43.77
CA ILE A 771 -65.41 -40.41 44.75
C ILE A 771 -64.67 -40.13 46.05
N SER A 772 -65.37 -40.17 47.18
CA SER A 772 -64.70 -40.00 48.48
C SER A 772 -65.09 -41.10 49.44
N VAL A 773 -64.08 -41.63 50.14
CA VAL A 773 -64.24 -42.60 51.22
C VAL A 773 -63.69 -41.98 52.48
N ARG A 774 -64.56 -41.72 53.45
CA ARG A 774 -64.19 -41.04 54.69
C ARG A 774 -64.51 -41.93 55.89
N TYR A 775 -63.58 -42.02 56.83
CA TYR A 775 -63.85 -42.62 58.13
C TYR A 775 -64.61 -41.62 59.02
N ARG A 776 -65.89 -41.89 59.32
CA ARG A 776 -66.73 -41.05 60.20
C ARG A 776 -67.62 -41.92 61.09
N ASN A 777 -67.79 -41.53 62.36
CA ASN A 777 -68.61 -42.27 63.33
C ASN A 777 -68.21 -43.76 63.49
N ARG A 778 -66.90 -44.06 63.51
CA ARG A 778 -66.32 -45.43 63.59
C ARG A 778 -66.70 -46.36 62.43
N ARG A 779 -67.10 -45.81 61.27
CA ARG A 779 -67.35 -46.57 60.04
C ARG A 779 -66.78 -45.83 58.84
N ALA A 780 -66.30 -46.58 57.85
CA ALA A 780 -65.99 -46.00 56.55
C ALA A 780 -67.30 -45.71 55.81
N GLN A 781 -67.39 -44.53 55.20
CA GLN A 781 -68.55 -44.07 54.44
C GLN A 781 -68.08 -43.72 53.03
N TYR A 782 -68.79 -44.24 52.03
CA TYR A 782 -68.58 -43.96 50.62
C TYR A 782 -69.61 -42.91 50.18
N GLU A 783 -69.16 -41.73 49.76
CA GLU A 783 -70.00 -40.60 49.38
C GLU A 783 -69.82 -40.27 47.88
N GLU A 784 -70.94 -40.28 47.12
CA GLU A 784 -71.04 -39.85 45.72
C GLU A 784 -71.80 -38.52 45.62
N ASN A 785 -71.30 -37.53 44.86
CA ASN A 785 -71.91 -36.19 44.75
C ASN A 785 -72.15 -35.77 43.28
N THR A 786 -73.24 -36.23 42.63
CA THR A 786 -73.55 -35.80 41.24
C THR A 786 -75.06 -35.84 40.88
N ARG A 787 -75.56 -34.80 40.16
CA ARG A 787 -76.91 -34.74 39.54
C ARG A 787 -76.79 -34.98 38.02
N LEU A 788 -77.45 -36.03 37.52
CA LEU A 788 -77.36 -36.44 36.11
C LEU A 788 -78.68 -36.18 35.38
N LEU A 789 -78.60 -35.49 34.25
CA LEU A 789 -79.76 -35.05 33.49
C LEU A 789 -79.63 -35.51 32.03
N ILE A 790 -80.43 -36.51 31.66
CA ILE A 790 -80.37 -37.16 30.34
C ILE A 790 -81.58 -36.70 29.52
N GLN A 791 -81.31 -36.05 28.38
CA GLN A 791 -82.35 -35.58 27.47
C GLN A 791 -82.21 -36.25 26.09
N TRP A 792 -83.27 -36.91 25.65
CA TRP A 792 -83.34 -37.56 24.34
C TRP A 792 -84.64 -37.17 23.64
N GLY A 793 -84.52 -36.43 22.53
CA GLY A 793 -85.65 -35.84 21.83
C GLY A 793 -86.46 -34.89 22.71
N ARG A 794 -87.79 -35.07 22.77
CA ARG A 794 -88.71 -34.26 23.59
C ARG A 794 -88.91 -34.79 25.02
N ARG A 795 -88.14 -35.81 25.47
CA ARG A 795 -88.27 -36.41 26.81
C ARG A 795 -87.02 -36.14 27.65
N LYS A 796 -87.22 -35.91 28.95
CA LYS A 796 -86.18 -35.64 29.95
C LYS A 796 -86.31 -36.63 31.10
N LEU A 797 -85.18 -37.25 31.49
CA LEU A 797 -85.03 -38.11 32.65
C LEU A 797 -84.01 -37.48 33.61
N GLU A 798 -84.36 -37.42 34.89
CA GLU A 798 -83.56 -36.77 35.92
C GLU A 798 -83.25 -37.77 37.04
N PHE A 799 -81.97 -37.83 37.44
CA PHE A 799 -81.52 -38.57 38.62
C PHE A 799 -80.87 -37.58 39.60
N LEU A 800 -81.32 -37.64 40.86
CA LEU A 800 -80.80 -36.84 41.96
C LEU A 800 -80.08 -37.75 42.97
N SER A 801 -78.81 -37.46 43.24
CA SER A 801 -78.08 -37.99 44.40
C SER A 801 -77.29 -36.85 45.07
N GLY A 802 -77.56 -36.59 46.36
CA GLY A 802 -76.92 -35.52 47.15
C GLY A 802 -77.46 -34.09 46.92
N GLU A 803 -76.76 -33.09 47.46
CA GLU A 803 -77.20 -31.67 47.47
C GLU A 803 -77.16 -30.96 46.09
N GLY A 804 -76.70 -31.63 45.03
CA GLY A 804 -76.94 -31.19 43.65
C GLY A 804 -76.21 -29.93 43.19
N GLU A 805 -74.94 -29.74 43.55
CA GLU A 805 -74.15 -28.54 43.22
C GLU A 805 -73.47 -28.53 41.82
N PHE A 806 -73.55 -29.62 41.05
CA PHE A 806 -73.01 -29.70 39.68
C PHE A 806 -74.05 -30.26 38.70
N GLU A 807 -74.33 -29.53 37.63
CA GLU A 807 -75.22 -29.95 36.54
C GLU A 807 -74.39 -30.48 35.36
N LEU A 808 -74.55 -31.77 35.08
CA LEU A 808 -73.93 -32.44 33.94
C LEU A 808 -75.04 -32.83 32.97
N SER A 809 -75.11 -32.10 31.86
CA SER A 809 -76.12 -32.33 30.83
C SER A 809 -75.54 -33.27 29.77
N VAL A 810 -76.26 -34.38 29.50
CA VAL A 810 -75.87 -35.36 28.48
C VAL A 810 -76.88 -35.32 27.34
N TYR A 811 -76.41 -35.00 26.13
CA TYR A 811 -77.22 -35.04 24.91
C TYR A 811 -76.62 -36.03 23.90
N TYR A 812 -77.47 -36.78 23.21
CA TYR A 812 -77.07 -37.64 22.11
C TYR A 812 -77.19 -36.89 20.79
N ARG A 813 -76.06 -36.61 20.14
CA ARG A 813 -76.00 -36.08 18.77
C ARG A 813 -75.19 -37.05 17.92
N ASP A 814 -75.76 -37.52 16.81
CA ASP A 814 -75.10 -38.42 15.85
C ASP A 814 -74.54 -39.72 16.48
N GLY A 815 -75.30 -40.33 17.39
CA GLY A 815 -74.94 -41.62 18.00
C GLY A 815 -73.88 -41.56 19.09
N ASN A 816 -73.34 -40.38 19.41
CA ASN A 816 -72.35 -40.19 20.47
C ASN A 816 -72.89 -39.28 21.59
N PRO A 817 -72.73 -39.65 22.87
CA PRO A 817 -73.06 -38.77 23.98
C PRO A 817 -72.05 -37.61 24.06
N GLN A 818 -72.55 -36.38 24.08
CA GLN A 818 -71.76 -35.17 24.36
C GLN A 818 -72.12 -34.65 25.76
N TYR A 819 -71.09 -34.19 26.49
CA TYR A 819 -71.20 -33.73 27.88
C TYR A 819 -70.99 -32.23 27.94
N GLU A 820 -71.90 -31.52 28.62
CA GLU A 820 -71.77 -30.10 28.90
C GLU A 820 -71.86 -29.87 30.42
N ILE A 821 -70.86 -29.18 30.98
CA ILE A 821 -70.79 -28.82 32.41
C ILE A 821 -71.32 -27.40 32.55
N GLY A 822 -72.33 -27.19 33.40
CA GLY A 822 -72.93 -25.89 33.68
C GLY A 822 -71.94 -24.84 34.23
N GLU A 823 -72.25 -23.56 34.02
CA GLU A 823 -71.41 -22.38 34.29
C GLU A 823 -70.73 -22.39 35.68
N LEU A 824 -69.40 -22.30 35.71
CA LEU A 824 -68.60 -22.12 36.93
C LEU A 824 -68.72 -20.68 37.47
N PRO A 825 -68.95 -20.48 38.78
CA PRO A 825 -68.91 -19.15 39.40
C PRO A 825 -67.55 -18.47 39.23
N VAL A 826 -67.54 -17.17 38.92
CA VAL A 826 -66.34 -16.36 38.61
C VAL A 826 -65.27 -16.47 39.67
N HIS A 827 -65.65 -16.47 40.95
CA HIS A 827 -64.72 -16.55 42.07
C HIS A 827 -63.90 -17.85 42.08
N LYS A 828 -64.46 -18.99 41.61
CA LYS A 828 -63.72 -20.25 41.46
C LYS A 828 -62.78 -20.21 40.26
N TYR A 829 -63.17 -19.55 39.17
CA TYR A 829 -62.28 -19.35 38.00
C TYR A 829 -61.09 -18.45 38.34
N LEU A 830 -61.32 -17.37 39.09
CA LEU A 830 -60.25 -16.50 39.58
C LEU A 830 -59.33 -17.21 40.58
N ALA A 831 -59.88 -18.01 41.50
CA ALA A 831 -59.07 -18.83 42.41
C ALA A 831 -58.15 -19.82 41.66
N ARG A 832 -58.62 -20.37 40.53
CA ARG A 832 -57.81 -21.23 39.66
C ARG A 832 -56.68 -20.47 38.98
N LEU A 833 -56.95 -19.27 38.44
CA LEU A 833 -55.93 -18.41 37.84
C LEU A 833 -54.89 -17.95 38.88
N HIS A 834 -55.29 -17.76 40.13
CA HIS A 834 -54.36 -17.46 41.24
C HIS A 834 -53.47 -18.65 41.60
N ALA A 835 -54.03 -19.86 41.65
CA ALA A 835 -53.28 -21.06 42.00
C ALA A 835 -52.34 -21.53 40.88
N ARG A 836 -52.68 -21.22 39.62
CA ARG A 836 -51.92 -21.58 38.42
C ARG A 836 -52.04 -20.45 37.39
N PRO A 837 -51.25 -19.37 37.53
CA PRO A 837 -51.26 -18.29 36.56
C PRO A 837 -50.74 -18.80 35.21
N ASP A 838 -51.54 -18.59 34.17
CA ASP A 838 -51.14 -18.91 32.80
C ASP A 838 -50.03 -17.97 32.32
N LEU A 839 -49.26 -18.36 31.30
CA LEU A 839 -48.26 -17.47 30.69
C LEU A 839 -48.96 -16.26 30.04
N PRO A 840 -48.50 -15.01 30.28
CA PRO A 840 -49.06 -13.84 29.64
C PRO A 840 -48.76 -13.88 28.14
N SER A 841 -49.81 -14.11 27.36
CA SER A 841 -49.81 -13.95 25.91
C SER A 841 -51.08 -13.22 25.51
N ALA A 842 -51.07 -12.55 24.36
CA ALA A 842 -52.27 -11.91 23.80
C ALA A 842 -53.46 -12.91 23.74
N ASN A 843 -53.19 -14.16 23.36
CA ASN A 843 -54.19 -15.23 23.30
C ASN A 843 -54.69 -15.68 24.69
N THR A 844 -53.82 -15.68 25.71
CA THR A 844 -54.21 -16.00 27.09
C THR A 844 -55.11 -14.90 27.64
N LEU A 845 -54.71 -13.63 27.49
CA LEU A 845 -55.48 -12.49 27.99
C LEU A 845 -56.83 -12.34 27.28
N GLN A 846 -56.89 -12.64 25.98
CA GLN A 846 -58.14 -12.69 25.22
C GLN A 846 -59.08 -13.78 25.75
N ARG A 847 -58.58 -15.01 25.95
CA ARG A 847 -59.40 -16.12 26.48
C ARG A 847 -59.94 -15.83 27.87
N VAL A 848 -59.13 -15.22 28.74
CA VAL A 848 -59.57 -14.79 30.07
C VAL A 848 -60.64 -13.69 29.97
N ARG A 849 -60.46 -12.71 29.07
CA ARG A 849 -61.44 -11.65 28.81
C ARG A 849 -62.78 -12.21 28.31
N GLU A 850 -62.77 -13.10 27.33
CA GLU A 850 -63.98 -13.73 26.78
C GLU A 850 -64.72 -14.51 27.86
N LYS A 851 -63.98 -15.25 28.70
CA LYS A 851 -64.54 -16.04 29.80
C LYS A 851 -65.10 -15.20 30.93
N LEU A 852 -64.52 -14.03 31.22
CA LEU A 852 -65.08 -13.03 32.13
C LEU A 852 -66.29 -12.29 31.51
N GLY A 853 -66.37 -12.23 30.19
CA GLY A 853 -67.49 -11.65 29.45
C GLY A 853 -68.77 -12.50 29.53
N SER A 854 -68.63 -13.83 29.59
CA SER A 854 -69.76 -14.77 29.70
C SER A 854 -70.38 -14.86 31.09
N CYS A 855 -69.74 -14.32 32.13
CA CYS A 855 -70.24 -14.43 33.50
C CYS A 855 -71.25 -13.33 33.86
N LYS A 856 -72.33 -13.71 34.56
CA LYS A 856 -73.43 -12.81 34.98
C LYS A 856 -73.14 -11.95 36.22
N GLU A 857 -72.05 -12.19 36.94
CA GLU A 857 -71.67 -11.39 38.11
C GLU A 857 -71.10 -10.03 37.68
N ASP A 858 -71.61 -8.95 38.29
CA ASP A 858 -71.21 -7.57 37.99
C ASP A 858 -69.80 -7.27 38.51
N ARG A 859 -68.81 -7.40 37.61
CA ARG A 859 -67.41 -7.01 37.81
C ARG A 859 -66.90 -6.23 36.61
N ASP A 860 -67.64 -5.20 36.20
CA ASP A 860 -67.26 -4.34 35.06
C ASP A 860 -65.84 -3.75 35.20
N ASP A 861 -65.38 -3.52 36.43
CA ASP A 861 -64.03 -3.05 36.72
C ASP A 861 -62.93 -4.04 36.31
N LEU A 862 -63.14 -5.33 36.57
CA LEU A 862 -62.21 -6.38 36.21
C LEU A 862 -62.19 -6.58 34.69
N ARG A 863 -63.38 -6.55 34.08
CA ARG A 863 -63.53 -6.68 32.62
C ARG A 863 -62.84 -5.53 31.89
N ALA A 864 -63.00 -4.31 32.38
CA ALA A 864 -62.34 -3.13 31.83
C ALA A 864 -60.81 -3.21 32.01
N CYS A 865 -60.33 -3.67 33.18
CA CYS A 865 -58.89 -3.86 33.41
C CYS A 865 -58.28 -4.90 32.45
N PHE A 866 -58.95 -6.03 32.21
CA PHE A 866 -58.49 -7.04 31.25
C PHE A 866 -58.54 -6.57 29.80
N HIS A 867 -59.56 -5.78 29.44
CA HIS A 867 -59.65 -5.22 28.10
C HIS A 867 -58.46 -4.30 27.79
N HIS A 868 -58.14 -3.37 28.69
CA HIS A 868 -56.99 -2.48 28.55
C HIS A 868 -55.64 -3.19 28.70
N ALA A 869 -55.56 -4.21 29.56
CA ALA A 869 -54.37 -5.05 29.68
C ALA A 869 -54.07 -5.75 28.36
N TRP A 870 -55.09 -6.35 27.73
CA TRP A 870 -54.95 -7.02 26.43
C TRP A 870 -54.58 -6.03 25.32
N GLU A 871 -55.28 -4.89 25.21
CA GLU A 871 -54.96 -3.89 24.18
C GLU A 871 -53.54 -3.37 24.33
N GLY A 872 -53.15 -2.91 25.52
CA GLY A 872 -51.81 -2.38 25.76
C GLY A 872 -50.72 -3.43 25.55
N PHE A 873 -50.93 -4.66 26.01
CA PHE A 873 -49.97 -5.75 25.86
C PHE A 873 -49.74 -6.15 24.39
N CYS A 874 -50.77 -6.10 23.54
CA CYS A 874 -50.65 -6.35 22.09
C CYS A 874 -49.78 -5.31 21.37
N TRP A 875 -49.70 -4.08 21.89
CA TRP A 875 -48.87 -3.00 21.34
C TRP A 875 -47.43 -2.99 21.84
N GLU A 876 -47.11 -3.82 22.84
CA GLU A 876 -45.74 -3.91 23.35
C GLU A 876 -44.83 -4.69 22.40
N PRO A 877 -43.56 -4.29 22.22
CA PRO A 877 -42.61 -5.04 21.41
C PRO A 877 -42.46 -6.49 21.89
N PRO A 878 -42.18 -7.47 20.99
CA PRO A 878 -42.05 -8.88 21.36
C PRO A 878 -41.08 -9.14 22.53
N PHE A 879 -39.94 -8.43 22.57
CA PHE A 879 -38.96 -8.58 23.65
C PHE A 879 -39.48 -8.10 25.02
N VAL A 880 -40.45 -7.17 25.05
CA VAL A 880 -41.14 -6.78 26.29
C VAL A 880 -42.10 -7.89 26.69
N GLN A 881 -42.89 -8.41 25.74
CA GLN A 881 -43.89 -9.46 25.97
C GLN A 881 -43.27 -10.79 26.44
N GLU A 882 -42.10 -11.17 25.92
CA GLU A 882 -41.43 -12.44 26.23
C GLU A 882 -40.77 -12.47 27.62
N ASN A 883 -40.56 -11.30 28.25
CA ASN A 883 -39.94 -11.15 29.56
C ASN A 883 -40.78 -10.24 30.50
N ALA A 884 -42.11 -10.31 30.36
CA ALA A 884 -43.06 -9.44 31.06
C ALA A 884 -43.53 -10.03 32.38
N ARG A 885 -43.67 -9.15 33.37
CA ARG A 885 -44.45 -9.39 34.59
C ARG A 885 -45.67 -8.49 34.56
N LEU A 886 -46.82 -9.02 34.16
CA LEU A 886 -48.09 -8.29 34.05
C LEU A 886 -48.88 -8.40 35.35
N LEU A 887 -49.11 -7.27 36.01
CA LEU A 887 -49.83 -7.15 37.27
C LEU A 887 -51.13 -6.37 37.06
N ILE A 888 -52.28 -7.03 37.22
CA ILE A 888 -53.61 -6.41 37.13
C ILE A 888 -54.19 -6.23 38.52
N ARG A 889 -54.50 -4.99 38.91
CA ARG A 889 -55.09 -4.64 40.22
C ARG A 889 -56.48 -4.04 40.04
N TRP A 890 -57.47 -4.62 40.72
CA TRP A 890 -58.86 -4.14 40.74
C TRP A 890 -59.44 -4.35 42.14
N GLY A 891 -60.21 -3.38 42.67
CA GLY A 891 -61.03 -3.58 43.87
C GLY A 891 -60.33 -4.16 45.12
N GLY A 892 -59.02 -3.99 45.28
CA GLY A 892 -58.23 -4.59 46.38
C GLY A 892 -57.67 -5.99 46.09
N GLU A 893 -58.06 -6.61 44.97
CA GLU A 893 -57.50 -7.86 44.47
C GLU A 893 -56.37 -7.59 43.46
N LYS A 894 -55.47 -8.57 43.27
CA LYS A 894 -54.38 -8.50 42.29
C LYS A 894 -54.24 -9.83 41.56
N LEU A 895 -54.04 -9.82 40.25
CA LEU A 895 -53.68 -10.99 39.46
C LEU A 895 -52.34 -10.74 38.77
N GLU A 896 -51.52 -11.77 38.73
CA GLU A 896 -50.15 -11.68 38.23
C GLU A 896 -49.91 -12.75 37.17
N PHE A 897 -49.37 -12.33 36.03
CA PHE A 897 -48.90 -13.19 34.95
C PHE A 897 -47.41 -12.93 34.73
N VAL A 898 -46.61 -13.98 34.51
CA VAL A 898 -45.16 -13.86 34.31
C VAL A 898 -44.74 -14.63 33.07
N SER A 899 -44.03 -13.98 32.14
CA SER A 899 -43.29 -14.57 31.02
C SER A 899 -41.79 -14.33 31.18
N GLY A 900 -40.98 -15.30 30.74
CA GLY A 900 -39.53 -15.24 30.85
C GLY A 900 -39.06 -15.08 32.30
N TRP A 901 -38.14 -14.13 32.53
CA TRP A 901 -37.61 -13.76 33.85
C TRP A 901 -38.46 -12.69 34.57
N GLY A 902 -39.47 -12.12 33.90
CA GLY A 902 -40.38 -11.13 34.47
C GLY A 902 -39.74 -9.77 34.79
N GLU A 903 -38.69 -9.37 34.07
CA GLU A 903 -37.94 -8.15 34.36
C GLU A 903 -38.68 -6.87 33.90
N ASN A 904 -39.59 -7.00 32.93
CA ASN A 904 -40.41 -5.89 32.45
C ASN A 904 -41.74 -5.84 33.21
N LEU A 905 -41.83 -4.98 34.23
CA LEU A 905 -43.05 -4.85 35.01
C LEU A 905 -44.10 -4.03 34.26
N ILE A 906 -45.20 -4.67 33.90
CA ILE A 906 -46.38 -4.04 33.33
C ILE A 906 -47.44 -3.99 34.42
N THR A 907 -47.83 -2.80 34.87
CA THR A 907 -48.85 -2.62 35.90
C THR A 907 -50.11 -2.00 35.32
N MET A 908 -51.22 -2.68 35.57
CA MET A 908 -52.58 -2.26 35.28
C MET A 908 -53.30 -1.96 36.59
N CYS A 909 -53.70 -0.71 36.80
CA CYS A 909 -54.50 -0.35 37.97
C CYS A 909 -55.60 0.65 37.60
N LYS A 910 -56.80 0.45 38.17
CA LYS A 910 -57.85 1.47 38.17
C LYS A 910 -57.50 2.52 39.23
N GLY A 911 -57.14 3.72 38.80
CA GLY A 911 -56.85 4.84 39.70
C GLY A 911 -58.12 5.34 40.40
N GLY A 912 -57.96 6.10 41.50
CA GLY A 912 -59.07 6.60 42.31
C GLY A 912 -60.09 7.47 41.57
N GLU A 913 -59.74 7.99 40.39
CA GLU A 913 -60.63 8.76 39.48
C GLU A 913 -61.42 7.89 38.49
N GLY A 914 -61.36 6.55 38.63
CA GLY A 914 -62.03 5.61 37.73
C GLY A 914 -61.32 5.35 36.40
N ARG A 915 -60.23 6.07 36.10
CA ARG A 915 -59.39 5.84 34.91
C ARG A 915 -58.44 4.67 35.11
N ILE A 916 -58.35 3.82 34.10
CA ILE A 916 -57.47 2.66 34.07
C ILE A 916 -56.09 3.09 33.54
N GLN A 917 -55.03 2.86 34.32
CA GLN A 917 -53.66 3.23 33.97
C GLN A 917 -52.86 1.99 33.54
N TYR A 918 -52.21 2.08 32.38
CA TYR A 918 -51.26 1.11 31.84
C TYR A 918 -49.84 1.65 31.99
N MET A 919 -49.02 1.05 32.85
CA MET A 919 -47.65 1.49 33.11
C MET A 919 -46.66 0.38 32.78
N VAL A 920 -45.59 0.69 32.04
CA VAL A 920 -44.52 -0.27 31.76
C VAL A 920 -43.18 0.25 32.26
N GLN A 921 -42.54 -0.55 33.09
CA GLN A 921 -41.18 -0.35 33.58
C GLN A 921 -40.27 -1.38 32.91
N VAL A 922 -39.41 -0.90 32.02
CA VAL A 922 -38.46 -1.73 31.27
C VAL A 922 -37.08 -1.60 31.92
N SER A 923 -36.44 -2.72 32.25
CA SER A 923 -35.09 -2.76 32.82
C SER A 923 -34.03 -2.64 31.72
N GLY A 924 -33.18 -1.61 31.81
CA GLY A 924 -32.06 -1.36 30.88
C GLY A 924 -32.20 -0.09 30.03
N TRP A 925 -31.05 0.44 29.57
CA TRP A 925 -30.97 1.63 28.70
C TRP A 925 -31.48 1.34 27.27
N TRP A 926 -31.09 0.19 26.71
CA TRP A 926 -31.30 -0.15 25.29
C TRP A 926 -32.78 -0.27 24.88
N PRO A 927 -33.66 -0.82 25.73
CA PRO A 927 -35.08 -0.90 25.43
C PRO A 927 -35.86 0.42 25.38
N ARG A 928 -35.26 1.55 25.81
CA ARG A 928 -35.93 2.87 25.79
C ARG A 928 -35.90 3.54 24.42
N ILE A 929 -34.98 3.14 23.55
CA ILE A 929 -34.76 3.76 22.23
C ILE A 929 -35.92 3.49 21.24
N PRO A 930 -36.47 2.26 21.13
CA PRO A 930 -37.56 1.98 20.20
C PRO A 930 -38.89 2.69 20.51
N ARG A 931 -39.07 3.21 21.74
CA ARG A 931 -40.28 3.99 22.12
C ARG A 931 -40.16 5.50 21.86
N LEU A 932 -38.97 5.98 21.49
CA LEU A 932 -38.68 7.39 21.21
C LEU A 932 -38.63 7.71 19.71
N LEU A 933 -38.79 6.69 18.86
CA LEU A 933 -38.86 6.82 17.41
C LEU A 933 -40.25 6.32 16.96
N PRO A 934 -41.05 7.15 16.26
CA PRO A 934 -42.40 6.79 15.85
C PRO A 934 -42.45 5.63 14.86
#